data_AF-A0A6G3Z2F3-F1
#
_entry.id   AF-A0A6G3Z2F3-F1
#
_cell.length_a   1.000
_cell.length_b   1.000
_cell.length_c   1.000
_cell.angle_alpha   90.00
_cell.angle_beta   90.00
_cell.angle_gamma   90.00
#
_symmetry.space_group_name_H-M   'P 1'
#
loop_
_entity.id
_entity.type
_entity.pdbx_description
1 polymer ?
#
loop_
_entity_poly.entity_id
_entity_poly.type
_entity_poly.pdbx_seq_one_letter_code
_entity_poly.pdbx_strand_id
1 'polypeptide(L)'
;MPNVTGTWITPAEATDPSYWAMHLRQTVRFSEGMAELRQVPERIFLEVGPGRTLSTLTRKQKGVEQTIVCSLRHPQDNVSDVRFLLNTLGRLWLEGVQVNWWGFYTHEQRHRIPLPTYPFERKRYWVEPSKQTFAVAASSEPGFPEQAVEAPSLAQPTDTQRSWEQDEVAPRNDIEQKIADIWQNVLGLQQVSVYDNFFEVGGDSVVSVQVVALANQVGLKLTPQQLFEHPTIAALATVAQIVPTLQAEQGLVTGPVPLTPIQYEFLEQNLADTHHWHPTILLEIEQSLDPVLLEEALQHLLRHHDALRLTFSQQEAGWQQMNIDPKAVALVKHLDWTGLSEAAQKEAIEATAVELQAGLNLVSGPLISVVFVDGGTEEVTRLLWIIHTLVADSVSWRILLEDLQVAYQQLSQGQTVQLGPKTTSFKYWSECLQTYAKSTQVASEVDYWLSLSRQPFAELPVDHPAEANEVSVGTVSIALTDQETYSLLHEIPSVYKAQPEEVLLTALLQALTTGSEARSLLVNLESQGRAATNHADIDLSRTVGQFTTVFPIRLAIKQGASLGEALKTVKEQLRSVPNQGLGYGALRYLHGQQEVSEQLQKLQPEVSFSYLGERVQTLPMAAPASHITEEETSHNQAYSLKTIQPPRNSSSSLQAARPYLLEISGYITGDQLQVDWKYRENLHHRSTIRDWSQQFAQKLRSFIKAAQSPDPDSYTTSDFGAAKMSQKDLSKLLSQIHKSS
;
A
#
# COMPACT_ATOMS: atom_id res chain seq x y z
N MET A 1 3.75 -21.18 54.30
CA MET A 1 5.23 -21.15 54.17
C MET A 1 5.75 -22.51 54.63
N PRO A 2 6.74 -23.10 53.96
CA PRO A 2 7.22 -24.42 54.32
C PRO A 2 7.87 -24.35 55.71
N ASN A 3 7.37 -25.16 56.63
CA ASN A 3 7.78 -25.22 58.02
C ASN A 3 8.15 -26.66 58.41
N VAL A 4 8.48 -26.86 59.68
CA VAL A 4 8.86 -28.19 60.21
C VAL A 4 7.67 -29.13 60.40
N THR A 5 6.44 -28.63 60.42
CA THR A 5 5.23 -29.43 60.63
C THR A 5 4.62 -29.94 59.33
N GLY A 6 4.89 -29.28 58.20
CA GLY A 6 4.30 -29.60 56.90
C GLY A 6 2.88 -29.09 56.72
N THR A 7 2.37 -28.28 57.66
CA THR A 7 0.98 -27.79 57.71
C THR A 7 0.91 -26.27 57.88
N TRP A 8 -0.29 -25.67 57.87
CA TRP A 8 -0.44 -24.25 58.24
C TRP A 8 0.06 -23.99 59.66
N ILE A 9 0.92 -22.98 59.84
CA ILE A 9 1.33 -22.52 61.16
C ILE A 9 0.12 -21.95 61.89
N THR A 10 -0.08 -22.38 63.13
CA THR A 10 -1.14 -21.85 63.98
C THR A 10 -0.67 -20.59 64.73
N PRO A 11 -1.58 -19.71 65.17
CA PRO A 11 -1.21 -18.55 65.98
C PRO A 11 -0.44 -18.93 67.27
N ALA A 12 -0.78 -20.07 67.87
CA ALA A 12 -0.10 -20.58 69.07
C ALA A 12 1.37 -20.97 68.76
N GLU A 13 1.60 -21.70 67.66
CA GLU A 13 2.95 -22.06 67.20
C GLU A 13 3.78 -20.84 66.80
N ALA A 14 3.18 -19.84 66.15
CA ALA A 14 3.86 -18.61 65.77
C ALA A 14 4.41 -17.84 66.99
N THR A 15 3.76 -17.99 68.15
CA THR A 15 4.15 -17.35 69.42
C THR A 15 4.99 -18.24 70.33
N ASP A 16 5.22 -19.52 70.01
CA ASP A 16 6.02 -20.44 70.83
C ASP A 16 7.51 -20.41 70.43
N PRO A 17 8.43 -19.99 71.32
CA PRO A 17 9.87 -20.01 71.05
C PRO A 17 10.41 -21.42 70.71
N SER A 18 9.78 -22.47 71.23
CA SER A 18 10.18 -23.86 71.00
C SER A 18 9.94 -24.28 69.55
N TYR A 19 8.86 -23.79 68.93
CA TYR A 19 8.55 -24.00 67.52
C TYR A 19 9.65 -23.42 66.62
N TRP A 20 10.09 -22.18 66.90
CA TRP A 20 11.17 -21.53 66.15
C TRP A 20 12.53 -22.20 66.38
N ALA A 21 12.81 -22.67 67.60
CA ALA A 21 14.00 -23.46 67.88
C ALA A 21 14.01 -24.79 67.09
N MET A 22 12.85 -25.42 66.92
CA MET A 22 12.68 -26.61 66.08
C MET A 22 12.89 -26.27 64.59
N HIS A 23 12.39 -25.12 64.15
CA HIS A 23 12.56 -24.60 62.79
C HIS A 23 14.03 -24.35 62.39
N LEU A 24 14.91 -24.05 63.36
CA LEU A 24 16.34 -23.89 63.13
C LEU A 24 17.11 -25.22 63.11
N ARG A 25 16.55 -26.29 63.67
CA ARG A 25 17.25 -27.56 63.93
C ARG A 25 16.79 -28.73 63.07
N GLN A 26 15.59 -28.63 62.49
CA GLN A 26 14.97 -29.71 61.74
C GLN A 26 14.77 -29.35 60.27
N THR A 27 14.71 -30.38 59.44
CA THR A 27 14.45 -30.24 58.01
C THR A 27 13.04 -29.73 57.78
N VAL A 28 12.91 -28.67 56.99
CA VAL A 28 11.63 -28.12 56.56
C VAL A 28 10.90 -29.14 55.67
N ARG A 29 9.62 -29.41 55.98
CA ARG A 29 8.78 -30.40 55.29
C ARG A 29 8.06 -29.76 54.10
N PHE A 30 8.84 -29.31 53.12
CA PHE A 30 8.35 -28.55 51.96
C PHE A 30 7.29 -29.29 51.13
N SER A 31 7.50 -30.59 50.87
CA SER A 31 6.59 -31.41 50.07
C SER A 31 5.21 -31.54 50.73
N GLU A 32 5.16 -31.66 52.04
CA GLU A 32 3.91 -31.78 52.81
C GLU A 32 3.19 -30.43 52.86
N GLY A 33 3.93 -29.35 53.11
CA GLY A 33 3.36 -27.99 53.06
C GLY A 33 2.77 -27.62 51.69
N MET A 34 3.38 -28.10 50.60
CA MET A 34 2.80 -27.94 49.26
C MET A 34 1.55 -28.81 49.05
N ALA A 35 1.49 -30.01 49.64
CA ALA A 35 0.30 -30.86 49.58
C ALA A 35 -0.88 -30.23 50.35
N GLU A 36 -0.62 -29.51 51.43
CA GLU A 36 -1.64 -28.77 52.19
C GLU A 36 -2.10 -27.50 51.46
N LEU A 37 -1.17 -26.75 50.85
CA LEU A 37 -1.50 -25.62 49.98
C LEU A 37 -2.37 -26.03 48.78
N ARG A 38 -2.25 -27.28 48.31
CA ARG A 38 -3.08 -27.85 47.25
C ARG A 38 -4.52 -28.15 47.65
N GLN A 39 -4.79 -28.36 48.93
CA GLN A 39 -6.16 -28.62 49.40
C GLN A 39 -7.03 -27.36 49.38
N VAL A 40 -6.44 -26.19 49.11
CA VAL A 40 -7.17 -24.94 48.93
C VAL A 40 -7.59 -24.84 47.46
N PRO A 41 -8.87 -25.08 47.11
CA PRO A 41 -9.34 -24.92 45.74
C PRO A 41 -9.24 -23.44 45.32
N GLU A 42 -9.14 -23.20 44.02
CA GLU A 42 -9.24 -21.86 43.43
C GLU A 42 -8.18 -20.88 43.98
N ARG A 43 -6.88 -21.19 43.80
CA ARG A 43 -5.77 -20.23 44.05
C ARG A 43 -4.70 -20.30 42.98
N ILE A 44 -4.22 -19.12 42.57
CA ILE A 44 -3.03 -18.94 41.72
C ILE A 44 -1.84 -18.67 42.64
N PHE A 45 -0.71 -19.33 42.37
CA PHE A 45 0.52 -19.09 43.12
C PHE A 45 1.41 -18.12 42.35
N LEU A 46 1.63 -16.93 42.92
CA LEU A 46 2.57 -15.95 42.41
C LEU A 46 3.93 -16.10 43.11
N GLU A 47 4.94 -16.54 42.37
CA GLU A 47 6.33 -16.59 42.85
C GLU A 47 6.98 -15.22 42.62
N VAL A 48 7.26 -14.50 43.71
CA VAL A 48 7.88 -13.16 43.69
C VAL A 48 9.37 -13.29 43.95
N GLY A 49 10.16 -13.26 42.88
CA GLY A 49 11.63 -13.36 42.96
C GLY A 49 12.26 -13.88 41.66
N PRO A 50 13.57 -13.68 41.45
CA PRO A 50 14.28 -14.21 40.26
C PRO A 50 14.51 -15.73 40.32
N GLY A 51 14.30 -16.35 41.49
CA GLY A 51 14.39 -17.79 41.66
C GLY A 51 13.13 -18.50 41.19
N ARG A 52 13.28 -19.63 40.50
CA ARG A 52 12.17 -20.52 40.08
C ARG A 52 12.03 -21.74 40.99
N THR A 53 12.53 -21.67 42.22
CA THR A 53 12.69 -22.84 43.08
C THR A 53 11.34 -23.45 43.44
N LEU A 54 10.33 -22.62 43.73
CA LEU A 54 9.01 -23.07 44.15
C LEU A 54 8.22 -23.64 42.98
N SER A 55 8.25 -22.96 41.83
CA SER A 55 7.63 -23.44 40.58
C SER A 55 8.24 -24.77 40.09
N THR A 56 9.56 -24.94 40.20
CA THR A 56 10.24 -26.16 39.77
C THR A 56 9.94 -27.35 40.68
N LEU A 57 9.91 -27.15 41.99
CA LEU A 57 9.57 -28.20 42.96
C LEU A 57 8.11 -28.64 42.83
N THR A 58 7.21 -27.71 42.54
CA THR A 58 5.77 -28.00 42.39
C THR A 58 5.49 -28.78 41.10
N ARG A 59 6.16 -28.45 39.99
CA ARG A 59 6.06 -29.19 38.70
C ARG A 59 6.53 -30.64 38.78
N LYS A 60 7.44 -30.97 39.71
CA LYS A 60 7.97 -32.34 39.86
C LYS A 60 6.99 -33.32 40.52
N GLN A 61 5.86 -32.84 41.04
CA GLN A 61 4.84 -33.68 41.68
C GLN A 61 3.64 -33.86 40.73
N LYS A 62 3.28 -35.11 40.42
CA LYS A 62 2.19 -35.45 39.48
C LYS A 62 0.81 -35.36 40.17
N GLY A 63 -0.22 -34.84 39.49
CA GLY A 63 -1.61 -35.18 39.83
C GLY A 63 -2.71 -34.11 39.77
N VAL A 64 -2.45 -32.81 39.66
CA VAL A 64 -3.49 -31.75 39.47
C VAL A 64 -2.88 -30.52 38.76
N GLU A 65 -3.63 -29.87 37.87
CA GLU A 65 -3.28 -28.61 37.20
C GLU A 65 -3.51 -27.40 38.15
N GLN A 66 -2.45 -26.82 38.69
CA GLN A 66 -2.50 -25.53 39.40
C GLN A 66 -1.61 -24.51 38.70
N THR A 67 -2.10 -23.28 38.53
CA THR A 67 -1.35 -22.24 37.82
C THR A 67 -0.37 -21.53 38.75
N ILE A 68 0.91 -21.59 38.35
CA ILE A 68 2.03 -20.92 39.02
C ILE A 68 2.64 -19.93 38.06
N VAL A 69 2.72 -18.67 38.48
CA VAL A 69 3.24 -17.57 37.66
C VAL A 69 4.42 -16.95 38.39
N CYS A 70 5.51 -16.66 37.67
CA CYS A 70 6.67 -15.95 38.23
C CYS A 70 6.56 -14.47 37.89
N SER A 71 6.74 -13.58 38.88
CA SER A 71 6.65 -12.14 38.65
C SER A 71 7.92 -11.53 38.06
N LEU A 72 9.05 -12.24 38.12
CA LEU A 72 10.35 -11.80 37.63
C LEU A 72 10.98 -12.87 36.74
N ARG A 73 11.72 -12.42 35.71
CA ARG A 73 12.47 -13.34 34.84
C ARG A 73 13.69 -13.90 35.56
N HIS A 74 14.15 -15.05 35.10
CA HIS A 74 15.44 -15.58 35.50
C HIS A 74 16.56 -14.78 34.80
N PRO A 75 17.72 -14.54 35.43
CA PRO A 75 18.81 -13.77 34.81
C PRO A 75 19.31 -14.33 33.47
N GLN A 76 19.12 -15.62 33.21
CA GLN A 76 19.49 -16.31 31.96
C GLN A 76 18.39 -16.27 30.88
N ASP A 77 17.21 -15.70 31.15
CA ASP A 77 16.17 -15.56 30.12
C ASP A 77 16.53 -14.40 29.15
N ASN A 78 16.48 -14.65 27.84
CA ASN A 78 16.77 -13.69 26.76
C ASN A 78 15.60 -12.74 26.43
N VAL A 79 14.61 -12.61 27.32
CA VAL A 79 13.42 -11.77 27.12
C VAL A 79 13.57 -10.50 27.97
N SER A 80 13.12 -9.35 27.44
CA SER A 80 13.14 -8.09 28.22
C SER A 80 12.22 -8.16 29.45
N ASP A 81 12.56 -7.42 30.51
CA ASP A 81 11.77 -7.40 31.75
C ASP A 81 10.31 -7.00 31.50
N VAL A 82 10.10 -6.00 30.63
CA VAL A 82 8.76 -5.52 30.25
C VAL A 82 7.96 -6.61 29.53
N ARG A 83 8.57 -7.31 28.56
CA ARG A 83 7.89 -8.39 27.83
C ARG A 83 7.58 -9.59 28.72
N PHE A 84 8.48 -9.91 29.66
CA PHE A 84 8.24 -10.96 30.64
C PHE A 84 7.07 -10.60 31.57
N LEU A 85 7.07 -9.38 32.09
CA LEU A 85 6.02 -8.88 32.99
C LEU A 85 4.65 -8.82 32.28
N LEU A 86 4.60 -8.33 31.04
CA LEU A 86 3.36 -8.30 30.25
C LEU A 86 2.80 -9.70 29.99
N ASN A 87 3.66 -10.67 29.66
CA ASN A 87 3.24 -12.07 29.53
C ASN A 87 2.73 -12.66 30.85
N THR A 88 3.36 -12.31 31.97
CA THR A 88 2.92 -12.71 33.31
C THR A 88 1.55 -12.12 33.65
N LEU A 89 1.32 -10.83 33.39
CA LEU A 89 0.03 -10.17 33.57
C LEU A 89 -1.06 -10.79 32.68
N GLY A 90 -0.74 -11.11 31.43
CA GLY A 90 -1.66 -11.80 30.52
C GLY A 90 -2.03 -13.20 31.03
N ARG A 91 -1.08 -13.96 31.59
CA ARG A 91 -1.37 -15.27 32.22
C ARG A 91 -2.23 -15.15 33.47
N LEU A 92 -2.02 -14.13 34.29
CA LEU A 92 -2.88 -13.88 35.45
C LEU A 92 -4.30 -13.50 35.01
N TRP A 93 -4.43 -12.69 33.97
CA TRP A 93 -5.73 -12.33 33.39
C TRP A 93 -6.48 -13.53 32.82
N LEU A 94 -5.78 -14.44 32.14
CA LEU A 94 -6.32 -15.71 31.64
C LEU A 94 -6.92 -16.59 32.75
N GLU A 95 -6.30 -16.54 33.94
CA GLU A 95 -6.77 -17.23 35.14
C GLU A 95 -7.81 -16.41 35.92
N GLY A 96 -8.40 -15.36 35.33
CA GLY A 96 -9.48 -14.60 35.96
C GLY A 96 -9.05 -13.55 36.99
N VAL A 97 -7.76 -13.20 37.06
CA VAL A 97 -7.28 -12.08 37.89
C VAL A 97 -7.51 -10.76 37.16
N GLN A 98 -8.18 -9.81 37.81
CA GLN A 98 -8.30 -8.46 37.26
C GLN A 98 -6.96 -7.73 37.30
N VAL A 99 -6.49 -7.32 36.12
CA VAL A 99 -5.28 -6.51 35.95
C VAL A 99 -5.69 -5.06 35.73
N ASN A 100 -5.23 -4.16 36.60
CA ASN A 100 -5.39 -2.72 36.39
C ASN A 100 -4.40 -2.21 35.34
N TRP A 101 -4.78 -2.31 34.06
CA TRP A 101 -3.97 -1.83 32.94
C TRP A 101 -3.74 -0.31 33.00
N TRP A 102 -4.68 0.45 33.54
CA TRP A 102 -4.53 1.89 33.70
C TRP A 102 -3.39 2.22 34.67
N GLY A 103 -3.37 1.54 35.82
CA GLY A 103 -2.30 1.64 36.82
C GLY A 103 -0.95 1.13 36.31
N PHE A 104 -0.94 0.12 35.44
CA PHE A 104 0.29 -0.36 34.82
C PHE A 104 0.91 0.68 33.87
N TYR A 105 0.08 1.38 33.09
CA TYR A 105 0.53 2.36 32.09
C TYR A 105 0.53 3.81 32.59
N THR A 106 0.25 4.09 33.86
CA THR A 106 0.13 5.47 34.38
C THR A 106 1.35 6.37 34.15
N HIS A 107 2.53 5.78 33.95
CA HIS A 107 3.78 6.51 33.70
C HIS A 107 4.14 6.64 32.21
N GLU A 108 3.30 6.13 31.31
CA GLU A 108 3.52 6.17 29.87
C GLU A 108 2.49 7.08 29.17
N GLN A 109 2.96 8.03 28.35
CA GLN A 109 2.09 8.72 27.39
C GLN A 109 2.09 7.93 26.09
N ARG A 110 1.09 7.05 25.91
CA ARG A 110 0.84 6.38 24.64
C ARG A 110 -0.22 7.14 23.86
N HIS A 111 0.03 7.37 22.56
CA HIS A 111 -1.04 7.78 21.66
C HIS A 111 -2.04 6.64 21.56
N ARG A 112 -3.32 6.92 21.83
CA ARG A 112 -4.39 5.96 21.57
C ARG A 112 -4.52 5.86 20.06
N ILE A 113 -3.97 4.78 19.50
CA ILE A 113 -4.23 4.43 18.12
C ILE A 113 -5.64 3.82 18.11
N PRO A 114 -6.62 4.41 17.42
CA PRO A 114 -7.86 3.69 17.16
C PRO A 114 -7.48 2.39 16.45
N LEU A 115 -7.83 1.25 17.04
CA LEU A 115 -7.65 -0.02 16.33
C LEU A 115 -8.44 0.10 15.03
N PRO A 116 -7.82 -0.06 13.85
CA PRO A 116 -8.56 -0.09 12.61
C PRO A 116 -9.60 -1.20 12.74
N THR A 117 -10.87 -0.86 12.60
CA THR A 117 -11.96 -1.83 12.48
C THR A 117 -11.87 -2.46 11.10
N TYR A 118 -10.86 -3.30 10.90
CA TYR A 118 -10.89 -4.27 9.80
C TYR A 118 -12.12 -5.17 10.01
N PRO A 119 -12.93 -5.42 8.98
CA PRO A 119 -13.93 -6.46 9.01
C PRO A 119 -13.19 -7.81 8.89
N PHE A 120 -12.62 -8.29 10.00
CA PHE A 120 -12.42 -9.73 10.13
C PHE A 120 -13.80 -10.38 10.04
N GLU A 121 -13.89 -11.54 9.37
CA GLU A 121 -15.00 -12.47 9.62
C GLU A 121 -15.32 -12.44 11.12
N ARG A 122 -16.58 -12.22 11.51
CA ARG A 122 -16.98 -12.18 12.92
C ARG A 122 -16.95 -13.58 13.56
N LYS A 123 -15.87 -14.36 13.37
CA LYS A 123 -15.46 -15.32 14.40
C LYS A 123 -14.77 -14.55 15.50
N ARG A 124 -15.55 -14.20 16.52
CA ARG A 124 -15.04 -13.68 17.78
C ARG A 124 -14.22 -14.77 18.47
N TYR A 125 -12.91 -14.72 18.30
CA TYR A 125 -11.99 -15.45 19.15
C TYR A 125 -11.80 -14.65 20.43
N TRP A 126 -12.74 -14.77 21.36
CA TRP A 126 -12.44 -14.28 22.70
C TRP A 126 -11.58 -15.27 23.45
N VAL A 127 -10.51 -14.72 24.03
CA VAL A 127 -9.78 -15.42 25.07
C VAL A 127 -10.64 -15.31 26.31
N GLU A 128 -11.57 -16.25 26.46
CA GLU A 128 -12.42 -16.32 27.64
C GLU A 128 -11.53 -16.72 28.83
N PRO A 129 -11.47 -15.90 29.91
CA PRO A 129 -10.79 -16.32 31.11
C PRO A 129 -11.46 -17.60 31.63
N SER A 130 -10.70 -18.43 32.34
CA SER A 130 -11.32 -19.57 33.03
C SER A 130 -12.46 -19.04 33.92
N LYS A 131 -13.59 -19.78 34.01
CA LYS A 131 -14.80 -19.35 34.74
C LYS A 131 -14.59 -19.08 36.25
N GLN A 132 -13.36 -19.13 36.75
CA GLN A 132 -12.97 -18.89 38.13
C GLN A 132 -12.63 -17.40 38.29
N THR A 133 -13.57 -16.62 38.82
CA THR A 133 -13.33 -15.22 39.14
C THR A 133 -12.68 -15.11 40.51
N PHE A 134 -11.45 -14.61 40.58
CA PHE A 134 -10.74 -14.45 41.85
C PHE A 134 -11.03 -13.04 42.41
N ALA A 135 -11.89 -12.95 43.42
CA ALA A 135 -12.06 -11.72 44.17
C ALA A 135 -10.81 -11.48 45.05
N VAL A 136 -10.05 -10.42 44.74
CA VAL A 136 -8.96 -9.98 45.62
C VAL A 136 -9.60 -9.40 46.88
N ALA A 137 -9.46 -10.09 48.01
CA ALA A 137 -9.83 -9.53 49.31
C ALA A 137 -8.92 -8.33 49.59
N ALA A 138 -9.44 -7.11 49.38
CA ALA A 138 -8.76 -5.88 49.71
C ALA A 138 -8.47 -5.85 51.21
N SER A 139 -7.20 -5.87 51.59
CA SER A 139 -6.77 -5.47 52.93
C SER A 139 -7.19 -4.01 53.14
N SER A 140 -8.07 -3.80 54.10
CA SER A 140 -8.62 -2.50 54.49
C SER A 140 -7.52 -1.56 55.01
N GLU A 141 -7.08 -0.61 54.18
CA GLU A 141 -6.53 0.66 54.66
C GLU A 141 -7.54 1.78 54.35
N PRO A 142 -7.83 2.68 55.31
CA PRO A 142 -8.88 3.68 55.15
C PRO A 142 -8.33 4.89 54.39
N GLY A 143 -8.78 5.12 53.15
CA GLY A 143 -8.37 6.34 52.46
C GLY A 143 -8.66 6.51 50.98
N PHE A 144 -9.59 5.78 50.36
CA PHE A 144 -10.12 6.15 49.04
C PHE A 144 -11.62 5.80 48.97
N PRO A 145 -12.49 6.70 48.48
CA PRO A 145 -13.92 6.46 48.45
C PRO A 145 -14.25 5.26 47.54
N GLU A 146 -14.94 4.31 48.15
CA GLU A 146 -15.49 3.10 47.57
C GLU A 146 -16.64 3.48 46.61
N GLN A 147 -16.38 3.44 45.30
CA GLN A 147 -17.44 3.21 44.32
C GLN A 147 -17.36 1.73 43.95
N ALA A 148 -18.26 0.93 44.52
CA ALA A 148 -18.57 -0.39 44.00
C ALA A 148 -19.11 -0.21 42.58
N VAL A 149 -18.25 -0.36 41.58
CA VAL A 149 -18.68 -0.57 40.21
C VAL A 149 -19.05 -2.04 40.14
N GLU A 150 -20.36 -2.33 40.05
CA GLU A 150 -20.85 -3.67 39.72
C GLU A 150 -20.11 -4.18 38.48
N ALA A 151 -19.69 -5.44 38.53
CA ALA A 151 -19.10 -6.11 37.38
C ALA A 151 -20.04 -5.95 36.17
N PRO A 152 -19.56 -5.59 34.97
CA PRO A 152 -20.39 -5.67 33.79
C PRO A 152 -20.79 -7.13 33.62
N SER A 153 -22.05 -7.43 33.93
CA SER A 153 -22.71 -8.61 33.40
C SER A 153 -22.60 -8.49 31.88
N LEU A 154 -21.82 -9.38 31.26
CA LEU A 154 -21.81 -9.53 29.81
C LEU A 154 -23.19 -10.05 29.43
N ALA A 155 -24.13 -9.12 29.20
CA ALA A 155 -25.38 -9.41 28.55
C ALA A 155 -25.06 -10.13 27.23
N GLN A 156 -25.61 -11.33 27.07
CA GLN A 156 -25.61 -12.01 25.77
C GLN A 156 -26.29 -11.08 24.76
N PRO A 157 -25.63 -10.68 23.66
CA PRO A 157 -26.30 -9.90 22.64
C PRO A 157 -27.29 -10.81 21.94
N THR A 158 -28.57 -10.58 22.20
CA THR A 158 -29.64 -10.89 21.25
C THR A 158 -29.50 -9.91 20.08
N ASP A 159 -29.82 -10.37 18.88
CA ASP A 159 -29.76 -9.57 17.66
C ASP A 159 -30.35 -8.17 17.83
N THR A 160 -29.61 -7.17 17.33
CA THR A 160 -30.02 -5.80 17.02
C THR A 160 -30.78 -5.01 18.11
N GLN A 161 -30.04 -4.19 18.87
CA GLN A 161 -30.47 -2.81 19.18
C GLN A 161 -29.27 -1.95 19.62
N ARG A 162 -28.94 -0.96 18.79
CA ARG A 162 -27.86 0.04 18.99
C ARG A 162 -28.24 0.96 20.15
N SER A 163 -27.35 1.12 21.13
CA SER A 163 -27.48 2.13 22.20
C SER A 163 -26.48 3.27 22.00
N TRP A 164 -26.73 4.10 21.00
CA TRP A 164 -26.24 5.47 20.93
C TRP A 164 -27.46 6.28 20.48
N GLU A 165 -28.06 7.07 21.36
CA GLU A 165 -29.15 8.00 21.00
C GLU A 165 -28.57 9.16 20.16
N GLN A 166 -28.15 8.85 18.95
CA GLN A 166 -28.16 9.77 17.82
C GLN A 166 -29.10 9.14 16.80
N ASP A 167 -30.13 9.89 16.41
CA ASP A 167 -31.21 9.42 15.56
C ASP A 167 -30.67 8.63 14.36
N GLU A 168 -31.08 7.36 14.25
CA GLU A 168 -30.80 6.51 13.10
C GLU A 168 -31.65 7.01 11.93
N VAL A 169 -31.11 7.96 11.17
CA VAL A 169 -31.83 8.65 10.09
C VAL A 169 -31.53 7.96 8.77
N ALA A 170 -32.56 7.32 8.21
CA ALA A 170 -32.49 6.68 6.90
C ALA A 170 -32.31 7.72 5.76
N PRO A 171 -31.75 7.32 4.60
CA PRO A 171 -31.68 8.14 3.40
C PRO A 171 -33.03 8.74 3.01
N ARG A 172 -33.05 10.04 2.71
CA ARG A 172 -34.28 10.82 2.47
C ARG A 172 -34.54 11.07 0.98
N ASN A 173 -33.56 10.86 0.13
CA ASN A 173 -33.63 11.09 -1.31
C ASN A 173 -32.71 10.12 -2.08
N ASP A 174 -32.87 10.07 -3.40
CA ASP A 174 -32.14 9.14 -4.28
C ASP A 174 -30.61 9.32 -4.24
N ILE A 175 -30.12 10.54 -3.99
CA ILE A 175 -28.68 10.82 -3.88
C ILE A 175 -28.14 10.23 -2.57
N GLU A 176 -28.82 10.50 -1.45
CA GLU A 176 -28.47 9.92 -0.14
C GLU A 176 -28.54 8.40 -0.20
N GLN A 177 -29.53 7.83 -0.88
CA GLN A 177 -29.68 6.37 -1.02
C GLN A 177 -28.51 5.77 -1.79
N LYS A 178 -28.16 6.33 -2.95
CA LYS A 178 -27.01 5.87 -3.75
C LYS A 178 -25.69 5.95 -2.98
N ILE A 179 -25.45 7.05 -2.25
CA ILE A 179 -24.23 7.20 -1.43
C ILE A 179 -24.24 6.18 -0.29
N ALA A 180 -25.38 5.97 0.37
CA ALA A 180 -25.53 4.98 1.43
C ALA A 180 -25.26 3.56 0.93
N ASP A 181 -25.80 3.18 -0.23
CA ASP A 181 -25.57 1.86 -0.84
C ASP A 181 -24.08 1.66 -1.14
N ILE A 182 -23.40 2.69 -1.69
CA ILE A 182 -21.95 2.64 -1.93
C ILE A 182 -21.18 2.47 -0.62
N TRP A 183 -21.51 3.24 0.43
CA TRP A 183 -20.82 3.15 1.72
C TRP A 183 -21.04 1.79 2.38
N GLN A 184 -22.26 1.27 2.34
CA GLN A 184 -22.57 -0.08 2.85
C GLN A 184 -21.77 -1.16 2.13
N ASN A 185 -21.72 -1.09 0.80
CA ASN A 185 -20.98 -2.05 -0.03
C ASN A 185 -19.46 -1.97 0.20
N VAL A 186 -18.91 -0.76 0.28
CA VAL A 186 -17.46 -0.56 0.40
C VAL A 186 -16.96 -0.79 1.84
N LEU A 187 -17.74 -0.40 2.85
CA LEU A 187 -17.35 -0.53 4.27
C LEU A 187 -17.85 -1.84 4.91
N GLY A 188 -18.65 -2.64 4.18
CA GLY A 188 -19.23 -3.88 4.70
C GLY A 188 -20.25 -3.66 5.84
N LEU A 189 -20.97 -2.54 5.81
CA LEU A 189 -21.96 -2.18 6.84
C LEU A 189 -23.36 -2.60 6.42
N GLN A 190 -24.12 -3.24 7.31
CA GLN A 190 -25.52 -3.61 7.03
C GLN A 190 -26.44 -2.38 6.90
N GLN A 191 -26.20 -1.34 7.70
CA GLN A 191 -26.94 -0.07 7.68
C GLN A 191 -26.03 1.07 8.13
N VAL A 192 -26.16 2.22 7.44
CA VAL A 192 -25.47 3.49 7.70
C VAL A 192 -26.50 4.61 7.82
N SER A 193 -26.39 5.44 8.84
CA SER A 193 -27.21 6.65 9.04
C SER A 193 -26.68 7.78 8.17
N VAL A 194 -27.56 8.68 7.69
CA VAL A 194 -27.12 9.79 6.82
C VAL A 194 -26.17 10.78 7.52
N TYR A 195 -26.13 10.76 8.85
CA TYR A 195 -25.24 11.60 9.66
C TYR A 195 -23.99 10.88 10.17
N ASP A 196 -23.81 9.60 9.82
CA ASP A 196 -22.59 8.87 10.17
C ASP A 196 -21.39 9.52 9.49
N ASN A 197 -20.33 9.75 10.27
CA ASN A 197 -19.07 10.27 9.75
C ASN A 197 -18.28 9.14 9.09
N PHE A 198 -17.96 9.31 7.80
CA PHE A 198 -17.24 8.36 6.95
C PHE A 198 -16.00 7.77 7.63
N PHE A 199 -15.20 8.63 8.26
CA PHE A 199 -13.92 8.24 8.87
C PHE A 199 -14.11 7.56 10.23
N GLU A 200 -15.24 7.82 10.91
CA GLU A 200 -15.57 7.18 12.18
C GLU A 200 -16.19 5.79 11.97
N VAL A 201 -16.85 5.56 10.83
CA VAL A 201 -17.41 4.26 10.46
C VAL A 201 -16.44 3.35 9.69
N GLY A 202 -15.15 3.70 9.67
CA GLY A 202 -14.08 2.87 9.12
C GLY A 202 -13.59 3.23 7.71
N GLY A 203 -14.02 4.38 7.17
CA GLY A 203 -13.46 4.91 5.91
C GLY A 203 -12.08 5.53 6.09
N ASP A 204 -11.22 5.39 5.09
CA ASP A 204 -9.88 5.99 5.03
C ASP A 204 -9.60 6.65 3.67
N SER A 205 -8.39 7.14 3.43
CA SER A 205 -8.02 7.79 2.17
C SER A 205 -8.02 6.88 0.93
N VAL A 206 -7.79 5.57 1.09
CA VAL A 206 -7.84 4.58 -0.01
C VAL A 206 -9.31 4.27 -0.33
N VAL A 207 -10.08 4.00 0.72
CA VAL A 207 -11.52 3.74 0.63
C VAL A 207 -12.27 4.97 0.10
N SER A 208 -11.80 6.18 0.41
CA SER A 208 -12.34 7.44 -0.12
C SER A 208 -12.27 7.49 -1.65
N VAL A 209 -11.15 7.07 -2.23
CA VAL A 209 -10.98 7.04 -3.69
C VAL A 209 -11.91 6.01 -4.31
N GLN A 210 -12.09 4.85 -3.68
CA GLN A 210 -13.00 3.80 -4.14
C GLN A 210 -14.47 4.24 -4.08
N VAL A 211 -14.91 4.84 -2.98
CA VAL A 211 -16.26 5.40 -2.83
C VAL A 211 -16.53 6.46 -3.88
N VAL A 212 -15.59 7.38 -4.10
CA VAL A 212 -15.72 8.42 -5.12
C VAL A 212 -15.77 7.82 -6.53
N ALA A 213 -14.94 6.82 -6.82
CA ALA A 213 -14.96 6.13 -8.12
C ALA A 213 -16.32 5.45 -8.37
N LEU A 214 -16.85 4.72 -7.39
CA LEU A 214 -18.16 4.06 -7.49
C LEU A 214 -19.30 5.07 -7.58
N ALA A 215 -19.23 6.18 -6.84
CA ALA A 215 -20.20 7.27 -6.94
C ALA A 215 -20.22 7.89 -8.35
N ASN A 216 -19.04 8.17 -8.90
CA ASN A 216 -18.90 8.69 -10.26
C ASN A 216 -19.46 7.71 -11.30
N GLN A 217 -19.27 6.40 -11.11
CA GLN A 217 -19.83 5.36 -12.00
C GLN A 217 -21.36 5.32 -12.01
N VAL A 218 -22.03 5.66 -10.90
CA VAL A 218 -23.51 5.70 -10.82
C VAL A 218 -24.12 7.08 -11.12
N GLY A 219 -23.31 7.99 -11.67
CA GLY A 219 -23.71 9.34 -12.09
C GLY A 219 -23.71 10.38 -10.96
N LEU A 220 -23.05 10.11 -9.84
CA LEU A 220 -22.85 11.07 -8.75
C LEU A 220 -21.43 11.62 -8.79
N LYS A 221 -21.26 12.81 -9.39
CA LYS A 221 -19.96 13.44 -9.49
C LYS A 221 -19.50 13.96 -8.12
N LEU A 222 -18.49 13.29 -7.59
CA LEU A 222 -17.83 13.58 -6.31
C LEU A 222 -16.32 13.59 -6.49
N THR A 223 -15.62 14.32 -5.63
CA THR A 223 -14.15 14.31 -5.55
C THR A 223 -13.68 13.80 -4.19
N PRO A 224 -12.47 13.23 -4.08
CA PRO A 224 -11.92 12.84 -2.78
C PRO A 224 -11.87 14.03 -1.81
N GLN A 225 -11.54 15.23 -2.31
CA GLN A 225 -11.56 16.44 -1.51
C GLN A 225 -12.94 16.73 -0.90
N GLN A 226 -14.02 16.60 -1.69
CA GLN A 226 -15.38 16.81 -1.20
C GLN A 226 -15.78 15.80 -0.12
N LEU A 227 -15.31 14.56 -0.20
CA LEU A 227 -15.55 13.55 0.83
C LEU A 227 -14.90 13.93 2.17
N PHE A 228 -13.68 14.48 2.15
CA PHE A 228 -12.99 14.97 3.34
C PHE A 228 -13.64 16.24 3.92
N GLU A 229 -14.08 17.16 3.05
CA GLU A 229 -14.74 18.41 3.47
C GLU A 229 -16.16 18.18 4.00
N HIS A 230 -16.85 17.14 3.51
CA HIS A 230 -18.23 16.82 3.83
C HIS A 230 -18.37 15.36 4.28
N PRO A 231 -17.84 14.96 5.45
CA PRO A 231 -17.65 13.55 5.81
C PRO A 231 -18.92 12.78 6.18
N THR A 232 -20.13 13.27 5.89
CA THR A 232 -21.41 12.56 6.16
C THR A 232 -22.23 12.46 4.89
N ILE A 233 -23.07 11.41 4.77
CA ILE A 233 -23.91 11.21 3.57
C ILE A 233 -24.81 12.42 3.32
N ALA A 234 -25.42 12.98 4.38
CA ALA A 234 -26.24 14.17 4.30
C ALA A 234 -25.45 15.39 3.79
N ALA A 235 -24.20 15.58 4.21
CA ALA A 235 -23.37 16.68 3.76
C ALA A 235 -22.87 16.45 2.31
N LEU A 236 -22.43 15.24 1.98
CA LEU A 236 -22.00 14.86 0.63
C LEU A 236 -23.12 15.00 -0.40
N ALA A 237 -24.35 14.62 -0.05
CA ALA A 237 -25.49 14.76 -0.94
C ALA A 237 -25.76 16.22 -1.35
N THR A 238 -25.34 17.21 -0.55
CA THR A 238 -25.51 18.64 -0.89
C THR A 238 -24.51 19.14 -1.94
N VAL A 239 -23.35 18.48 -2.05
CA VAL A 239 -22.28 18.84 -2.99
C VAL A 239 -22.18 17.88 -4.18
N ALA A 240 -22.84 16.73 -4.10
CA ALA A 240 -22.95 15.76 -5.18
C ALA A 240 -23.69 16.36 -6.38
N GLN A 241 -23.04 16.37 -7.54
CA GLN A 241 -23.68 16.76 -8.79
C GLN A 241 -24.19 15.52 -9.50
N ILE A 242 -25.48 15.50 -9.84
CA ILE A 242 -26.02 14.49 -10.74
C ILE A 242 -25.55 14.84 -12.15
N VAL A 243 -24.68 14.00 -12.69
CA VAL A 243 -24.24 14.09 -14.09
C VAL A 243 -24.87 12.91 -14.81
N PRO A 244 -25.35 13.06 -16.06
CA PRO A 244 -25.74 11.92 -16.87
C PRO A 244 -24.61 10.88 -16.82
N THR A 245 -24.95 9.64 -16.45
CA THR A 245 -23.96 8.56 -16.41
C THR A 245 -23.28 8.52 -17.76
N LEU A 246 -21.96 8.71 -17.78
CA LEU A 246 -21.17 8.52 -19.00
C LEU A 246 -21.43 7.11 -19.51
N GLN A 247 -22.19 7.01 -20.60
CA GLN A 247 -22.37 5.75 -21.29
C GLN A 247 -21.11 5.52 -22.10
N ALA A 248 -20.10 4.96 -21.43
CA ALA A 248 -18.94 4.42 -22.12
C ALA A 248 -19.39 3.39 -23.16
N GLU A 249 -18.63 3.27 -24.25
CA GLU A 249 -18.90 2.30 -25.30
C GLU A 249 -18.84 0.87 -24.73
N GLN A 250 -20.00 0.22 -24.62
CA GLN A 250 -20.10 -1.15 -24.08
C GLN A 250 -19.83 -2.23 -25.13
N GLY A 251 -19.83 -1.85 -26.41
CA GLY A 251 -19.57 -2.74 -27.54
C GLY A 251 -18.10 -3.14 -27.70
N LEU A 252 -17.82 -3.82 -28.80
CA LEU A 252 -16.45 -4.07 -29.24
C LEU A 252 -15.89 -2.80 -29.88
N VAL A 253 -14.80 -2.28 -29.31
CA VAL A 253 -14.10 -1.13 -29.87
C VAL A 253 -13.10 -1.63 -30.90
N THR A 254 -13.25 -1.17 -32.15
CA THR A 254 -12.37 -1.54 -33.27
C THR A 254 -11.99 -0.33 -34.14
N GLY A 255 -11.00 -0.54 -35.01
CA GLY A 255 -10.55 0.45 -36.00
C GLY A 255 -9.34 1.28 -35.56
N PRO A 256 -9.02 2.36 -36.31
CA PRO A 256 -7.87 3.20 -36.03
C PRO A 256 -7.94 3.85 -34.66
N VAL A 257 -6.80 3.92 -33.98
CA VAL A 257 -6.69 4.59 -32.68
C VAL A 257 -5.51 5.56 -32.74
N PRO A 258 -5.67 6.83 -32.33
CA PRO A 258 -4.54 7.74 -32.27
C PRO A 258 -3.48 7.25 -31.26
N LEU A 259 -2.21 7.37 -31.62
CA LEU A 259 -1.10 7.14 -30.71
C LEU A 259 -1.11 8.20 -29.60
N THR A 260 -0.83 7.77 -28.37
CA THR A 260 -0.63 8.66 -27.22
C THR A 260 0.83 9.12 -27.12
N PRO A 261 1.13 10.22 -26.40
CA PRO A 261 2.49 10.74 -26.24
C PRO A 261 3.52 9.70 -25.80
N ILE A 262 3.17 8.87 -24.81
CA ILE A 262 4.07 7.83 -24.31
C ILE A 262 4.30 6.70 -25.33
N GLN A 263 3.33 6.42 -26.19
CA GLN A 263 3.51 5.46 -27.29
C GLN A 263 4.40 6.05 -28.39
N TYR A 264 4.29 7.34 -28.70
CA TYR A 264 5.24 8.02 -29.58
C TYR A 264 6.66 7.96 -29.02
N GLU A 265 6.84 8.35 -27.76
CA GLU A 265 8.15 8.34 -27.10
C GLU A 265 8.79 6.95 -27.10
N PHE A 266 8.00 5.90 -26.92
CA PHE A 266 8.47 4.52 -27.02
C PHE A 266 8.90 4.14 -28.45
N LEU A 267 8.05 4.43 -29.44
CA LEU A 267 8.27 4.02 -30.82
C LEU A 267 9.35 4.85 -31.54
N GLU A 268 9.65 6.08 -31.08
CA GLU A 268 10.73 6.93 -31.57
C GLU A 268 12.13 6.42 -31.24
N GLN A 269 12.28 5.65 -30.16
CA GLN A 269 13.59 5.16 -29.72
C GLN A 269 14.24 4.20 -30.73
N ASN A 270 13.49 3.77 -31.76
CA ASN A 270 13.95 2.94 -32.88
C ASN A 270 14.84 1.79 -32.41
N LEU A 271 14.43 1.18 -31.30
CA LEU A 271 15.18 0.12 -30.64
C LEU A 271 15.27 -1.05 -31.60
N ALA A 272 16.46 -1.64 -31.74
CA ALA A 272 16.66 -2.85 -32.54
C ALA A 272 15.64 -3.95 -32.18
N ASP A 273 15.18 -3.94 -30.92
CA ASP A 273 14.16 -4.82 -30.38
C ASP A 273 12.97 -4.05 -29.75
N THR A 274 12.25 -3.24 -30.52
CA THR A 274 10.99 -2.60 -30.06
C THR A 274 9.96 -3.61 -29.51
N HIS A 275 10.13 -4.89 -29.87
CA HIS A 275 9.34 -6.02 -29.40
C HIS A 275 9.65 -6.49 -27.97
N HIS A 276 10.66 -5.99 -27.24
CA HIS A 276 11.16 -6.62 -25.98
C HIS A 276 10.75 -5.92 -24.66
N TRP A 277 9.87 -4.92 -24.69
CA TRP A 277 9.50 -4.17 -23.47
C TRP A 277 8.17 -4.64 -22.87
N HIS A 278 8.27 -5.51 -21.86
CA HIS A 278 7.10 -6.13 -21.22
C HIS A 278 7.28 -6.26 -19.72
N PRO A 279 6.31 -5.80 -18.92
CA PRO A 279 6.12 -6.31 -17.58
C PRO A 279 5.87 -7.81 -17.67
N THR A 280 6.75 -8.58 -17.03
CA THR A 280 6.56 -10.00 -16.81
C THR A 280 6.20 -10.20 -15.34
N ILE A 281 5.09 -10.87 -15.10
CA ILE A 281 4.64 -11.27 -13.77
C ILE A 281 4.60 -12.79 -13.72
N LEU A 282 5.28 -13.38 -12.74
CA LEU A 282 5.08 -14.78 -12.38
C LEU A 282 4.07 -14.83 -11.23
N LEU A 283 2.95 -15.52 -11.40
CA LEU A 283 1.96 -15.77 -10.36
C LEU A 283 2.15 -17.20 -9.84
N GLU A 284 2.33 -17.39 -8.54
CA GLU A 284 2.13 -18.68 -7.89
C GLU A 284 0.75 -18.71 -7.24
N ILE A 285 0.00 -19.79 -7.46
CA ILE A 285 -1.40 -19.93 -7.06
C ILE A 285 -1.50 -21.24 -6.30
N GLU A 286 -1.88 -21.17 -5.02
CA GLU A 286 -1.96 -22.31 -4.07
C GLU A 286 -3.22 -23.18 -4.31
N GLN A 287 -3.51 -23.49 -5.57
CA GLN A 287 -4.56 -24.42 -6.01
C GLN A 287 -4.27 -24.87 -7.45
N SER A 288 -4.85 -26.00 -7.85
CA SER A 288 -4.84 -26.42 -9.25
C SER A 288 -5.76 -25.53 -10.08
N LEU A 289 -5.29 -25.08 -11.24
CA LEU A 289 -6.12 -24.39 -12.23
C LEU A 289 -6.33 -25.30 -13.45
N ASP A 290 -7.55 -25.26 -13.99
CA ASP A 290 -7.85 -25.86 -15.29
C ASP A 290 -7.34 -24.92 -16.40
N PRO A 291 -6.36 -25.36 -17.22
CA PRO A 291 -5.81 -24.53 -18.29
C PRO A 291 -6.85 -24.18 -19.36
N VAL A 292 -7.91 -24.98 -19.53
CA VAL A 292 -9.00 -24.70 -20.48
C VAL A 292 -9.86 -23.54 -19.99
N LEU A 293 -10.23 -23.56 -18.70
CA LEU A 293 -10.99 -22.45 -18.09
C LEU A 293 -10.15 -21.17 -18.02
N LEU A 294 -8.84 -21.30 -17.80
CA LEU A 294 -7.91 -20.16 -17.82
C LEU A 294 -7.84 -19.52 -19.21
N GLU A 295 -7.70 -20.32 -20.26
CA GLU A 295 -7.74 -19.84 -21.64
C GLU A 295 -9.07 -19.12 -21.92
N GLU A 296 -10.21 -19.73 -21.55
CA GLU A 296 -11.53 -19.13 -21.75
C GLU A 296 -11.68 -17.79 -20.99
N ALA A 297 -11.23 -17.71 -19.74
CA ALA A 297 -11.21 -16.48 -18.96
C ALA A 297 -10.38 -15.38 -19.65
N LEU A 298 -9.19 -15.70 -20.14
CA LEU A 298 -8.34 -14.76 -20.87
C LEU A 298 -8.98 -14.29 -22.19
N GLN A 299 -9.74 -15.14 -22.88
CA GLN A 299 -10.51 -14.74 -24.06
C GLN A 299 -11.64 -13.75 -23.69
N HIS A 300 -12.25 -13.89 -22.51
CA HIS A 300 -13.21 -12.89 -22.00
C HIS A 300 -12.54 -11.56 -21.70
N LEU A 301 -11.36 -11.58 -21.05
CA LEU A 301 -10.58 -10.38 -20.79
C LEU A 301 -10.18 -9.69 -22.09
N LEU A 302 -9.70 -10.44 -23.10
CA LEU A 302 -9.37 -9.90 -24.42
C LEU A 302 -10.55 -9.19 -25.07
N ARG A 303 -11.79 -9.66 -24.89
CA ARG A 303 -13.00 -9.02 -25.45
C ARG A 303 -13.42 -7.79 -24.64
N HIS A 304 -13.30 -7.86 -23.33
CA HIS A 304 -13.70 -6.78 -22.41
C HIS A 304 -12.72 -5.60 -22.43
N HIS A 305 -11.41 -5.89 -22.43
CA HIS A 305 -10.34 -4.89 -22.38
C HIS A 305 -9.77 -4.61 -23.76
N ASP A 306 -10.35 -3.63 -24.45
CA ASP A 306 -10.09 -3.40 -25.87
C ASP A 306 -8.62 -3.09 -26.20
N ALA A 307 -7.86 -2.48 -25.28
CA ALA A 307 -6.45 -2.14 -25.51
C ALA A 307 -5.55 -3.37 -25.69
N LEU A 308 -5.91 -4.53 -25.13
CA LEU A 308 -5.13 -5.77 -25.28
C LEU A 308 -5.07 -6.28 -26.74
N ARG A 309 -5.96 -5.77 -27.59
CA ARG A 309 -6.06 -6.11 -29.02
C ARG A 309 -5.45 -5.03 -29.92
N LEU A 310 -4.69 -4.09 -29.36
CA LEU A 310 -3.99 -3.10 -30.17
C LEU A 310 -2.85 -3.74 -30.95
N THR A 311 -2.70 -3.34 -32.21
CA THR A 311 -1.56 -3.64 -33.06
C THR A 311 -0.94 -2.34 -33.57
N PHE A 312 0.35 -2.39 -33.88
CA PHE A 312 1.16 -1.27 -34.31
C PHE A 312 1.89 -1.65 -35.58
N SER A 313 1.77 -0.82 -36.62
CA SER A 313 2.46 -1.02 -37.89
C SER A 313 3.18 0.25 -38.30
N GLN A 314 4.43 0.11 -38.75
CA GLN A 314 5.19 1.22 -39.30
C GLN A 314 4.85 1.38 -40.79
N GLN A 315 4.40 2.56 -41.18
CA GLN A 315 4.11 2.92 -42.58
C GLN A 315 4.96 4.13 -43.00
N GLU A 316 4.92 4.51 -44.28
CA GLU A 316 5.68 5.67 -44.80
C GLU A 316 5.37 6.97 -44.05
N ALA A 317 4.12 7.15 -43.61
CA ALA A 317 3.68 8.32 -42.86
C ALA A 317 3.98 8.26 -41.34
N GLY A 318 4.60 7.17 -40.86
CA GLY A 318 4.89 6.92 -39.45
C GLY A 318 4.15 5.70 -38.90
N TRP A 319 4.21 5.55 -37.57
CA TRP A 319 3.53 4.46 -36.86
C TRP A 319 2.00 4.66 -36.86
N GLN A 320 1.28 3.56 -37.09
CA GLN A 320 -0.17 3.50 -36.98
C GLN A 320 -0.58 2.45 -35.95
N GLN A 321 -1.59 2.80 -35.15
CA GLN A 321 -2.20 1.92 -34.16
C GLN A 321 -3.63 1.56 -34.58
N MET A 322 -3.97 0.27 -34.45
CA MET A 322 -5.29 -0.27 -34.78
C MET A 322 -5.79 -1.13 -33.62
N ASN A 323 -7.07 -1.04 -33.30
CA ASN A 323 -7.75 -2.02 -32.46
C ASN A 323 -8.45 -3.04 -33.35
N ILE A 324 -8.02 -4.30 -33.29
CA ILE A 324 -8.53 -5.35 -34.18
C ILE A 324 -9.67 -6.13 -33.53
N ASP A 325 -10.49 -6.76 -34.37
CA ASP A 325 -11.51 -7.71 -33.90
C ASP A 325 -10.88 -8.84 -33.09
N PRO A 326 -11.57 -9.32 -32.03
CA PRO A 326 -11.09 -10.45 -31.24
C PRO A 326 -10.96 -11.69 -32.12
N LYS A 327 -9.74 -12.24 -32.20
CA LYS A 327 -9.46 -13.52 -32.86
C LYS A 327 -9.31 -14.60 -31.79
N ALA A 328 -9.81 -15.80 -32.07
CA ALA A 328 -9.49 -16.97 -31.26
C ALA A 328 -8.01 -17.33 -31.50
N VAL A 329 -7.15 -16.86 -30.60
CA VAL A 329 -5.71 -17.14 -30.58
C VAL A 329 -5.41 -17.85 -29.28
N ALA A 330 -4.61 -18.92 -29.30
CA ALA A 330 -4.18 -19.57 -28.08
C ALA A 330 -3.26 -18.62 -27.30
N LEU A 331 -3.69 -18.23 -26.09
CA LEU A 331 -2.94 -17.32 -25.23
C LEU A 331 -2.11 -18.06 -24.19
N VAL A 332 -2.55 -19.25 -23.80
CA VAL A 332 -1.91 -20.10 -22.80
C VAL A 332 -1.02 -21.13 -23.51
N LYS A 333 0.27 -21.09 -23.22
CA LYS A 333 1.20 -22.19 -23.53
C LYS A 333 1.39 -23.03 -22.28
N HIS A 334 1.29 -24.35 -22.42
CA HIS A 334 1.51 -25.28 -21.31
C HIS A 334 2.94 -25.82 -21.34
N LEU A 335 3.68 -25.68 -20.24
CA LEU A 335 5.00 -26.26 -20.05
C LEU A 335 4.99 -27.21 -18.85
N ASP A 336 5.43 -28.44 -19.08
CA ASP A 336 5.61 -29.47 -18.06
C ASP A 336 7.05 -29.42 -17.53
N TRP A 337 7.21 -29.05 -16.26
CA TRP A 337 8.47 -29.01 -15.53
C TRP A 337 8.49 -29.93 -14.29
N THR A 338 7.59 -30.92 -14.25
CA THR A 338 7.48 -31.91 -13.16
C THR A 338 8.80 -32.64 -12.87
N GLY A 339 9.65 -32.80 -13.89
CA GLY A 339 10.97 -33.46 -13.77
C GLY A 339 12.15 -32.53 -13.47
N LEU A 340 11.96 -31.22 -13.36
CA LEU A 340 13.03 -30.25 -13.10
C LEU A 340 13.23 -30.01 -11.60
N SER A 341 14.49 -29.80 -11.19
CA SER A 341 14.77 -29.30 -9.85
C SER A 341 14.30 -27.86 -9.69
N GLU A 342 14.05 -27.40 -8.46
CA GLU A 342 13.62 -26.01 -8.20
C GLU A 342 14.58 -24.96 -8.78
N ALA A 343 15.90 -25.21 -8.71
CA ALA A 343 16.91 -24.35 -9.33
C ALA A 343 16.80 -24.32 -10.86
N ALA A 344 16.60 -25.49 -11.50
CA ALA A 344 16.44 -25.58 -12.95
C ALA A 344 15.09 -24.99 -13.42
N GLN A 345 14.03 -25.11 -12.62
CA GLN A 345 12.75 -24.45 -12.88
C GLN A 345 12.93 -22.92 -12.87
N LYS A 346 13.68 -22.38 -11.90
CA LYS A 346 13.98 -20.95 -11.87
C LYS A 346 14.70 -20.49 -13.14
N GLU A 347 15.77 -21.18 -13.55
CA GLU A 347 16.50 -20.88 -14.79
C GLU A 347 15.60 -20.99 -16.04
N ALA A 348 14.73 -22.01 -16.09
CA ALA A 348 13.79 -22.21 -17.17
C ALA A 348 12.73 -21.10 -17.26
N ILE A 349 12.25 -20.58 -16.12
CA ILE A 349 11.37 -19.39 -16.07
C ILE A 349 12.05 -18.20 -16.72
N GLU A 350 13.33 -17.96 -16.39
CA GLU A 350 14.07 -16.81 -16.92
C GLU A 350 14.23 -16.91 -18.44
N ALA A 351 14.66 -18.07 -18.92
CA ALA A 351 14.82 -18.34 -20.35
C ALA A 351 13.49 -18.23 -21.11
N THR A 352 12.41 -18.80 -20.54
CA THR A 352 11.07 -18.74 -21.13
C THR A 352 10.55 -17.31 -21.19
N ALA A 353 10.76 -16.51 -20.13
CA ALA A 353 10.37 -15.10 -20.13
C ALA A 353 11.05 -14.34 -21.27
N VAL A 354 12.37 -14.51 -21.46
CA VAL A 354 13.13 -13.87 -22.55
C VAL A 354 12.60 -14.31 -23.92
N GLU A 355 12.35 -15.60 -24.12
CA GLU A 355 11.82 -16.12 -25.39
C GLU A 355 10.45 -15.54 -25.72
N LEU A 356 9.54 -15.50 -24.74
CA LEU A 356 8.19 -14.97 -24.96
C LEU A 356 8.18 -13.47 -25.22
N GLN A 357 9.01 -12.73 -24.48
CA GLN A 357 9.19 -11.29 -24.73
C GLN A 357 9.67 -11.05 -26.16
N ALA A 358 10.61 -11.87 -26.66
CA ALA A 358 11.07 -11.81 -28.05
C ALA A 358 10.03 -12.25 -29.08
N GLY A 359 9.07 -13.10 -28.67
CA GLY A 359 8.02 -13.61 -29.53
C GLY A 359 6.84 -12.66 -29.76
N LEU A 360 6.69 -11.59 -28.98
CA LEU A 360 5.54 -10.67 -29.09
C LEU A 360 5.66 -9.75 -30.31
N ASN A 361 4.73 -9.86 -31.25
CA ASN A 361 4.75 -9.12 -32.51
C ASN A 361 3.75 -7.95 -32.50
N LEU A 362 4.28 -6.73 -32.58
CA LEU A 362 3.51 -5.48 -32.65
C LEU A 362 2.51 -5.43 -33.80
N VAL A 363 2.86 -5.99 -34.97
CA VAL A 363 2.06 -5.88 -36.20
C VAL A 363 0.87 -6.84 -36.18
N SER A 364 1.09 -8.09 -35.77
CA SER A 364 0.05 -9.12 -35.82
C SER A 364 -0.72 -9.30 -34.52
N GLY A 365 -0.12 -8.93 -33.38
CA GLY A 365 -0.62 -9.29 -32.04
C GLY A 365 -0.76 -10.82 -31.85
N PRO A 366 -1.38 -11.27 -30.73
CA PRO A 366 -1.74 -10.46 -29.57
C PRO A 366 -0.51 -9.98 -28.80
N LEU A 367 -0.65 -8.89 -28.02
CA LEU A 367 0.42 -8.31 -27.20
C LEU A 367 0.39 -8.78 -25.74
N ILE A 368 -0.09 -10.01 -25.57
CA ILE A 368 -0.29 -10.71 -24.31
C ILE A 368 0.04 -12.18 -24.53
N SER A 369 0.73 -12.79 -23.57
CA SER A 369 1.02 -14.22 -23.55
C SER A 369 1.01 -14.72 -22.12
N VAL A 370 0.47 -15.93 -21.92
CA VAL A 370 0.47 -16.62 -20.62
C VAL A 370 1.15 -17.97 -20.80
N VAL A 371 2.01 -18.35 -19.85
CA VAL A 371 2.52 -19.71 -19.74
C VAL A 371 2.03 -20.31 -18.46
N PHE A 372 1.30 -21.40 -18.61
CA PHE A 372 0.96 -22.29 -17.51
C PHE A 372 2.13 -23.25 -17.30
N VAL A 373 2.66 -23.28 -16.10
CA VAL A 373 3.76 -24.15 -15.70
C VAL A 373 3.25 -25.18 -14.71
N ASP A 374 3.37 -26.45 -15.07
CA ASP A 374 3.18 -27.58 -14.16
C ASP A 374 4.51 -27.90 -13.46
N GLY A 375 4.58 -27.60 -12.17
CA GLY A 375 5.77 -27.83 -11.34
C GLY A 375 5.85 -29.23 -10.72
N GLY A 376 4.87 -30.11 -10.97
CA GLY A 376 4.82 -31.47 -10.43
C GLY A 376 4.26 -31.61 -9.01
N THR A 377 3.76 -30.51 -8.44
CA THR A 377 3.02 -30.50 -7.17
C THR A 377 1.60 -30.06 -7.44
N GLU A 378 0.61 -30.93 -7.16
CA GLU A 378 -0.82 -30.62 -7.38
C GLU A 378 -1.34 -29.42 -6.57
N GLU A 379 -0.54 -28.93 -5.61
CA GLU A 379 -0.89 -27.86 -4.67
C GLU A 379 -0.53 -26.44 -5.15
N VAL A 380 0.35 -26.27 -6.15
CA VAL A 380 0.80 -24.93 -6.61
C VAL A 380 0.87 -24.86 -8.13
N THR A 381 0.01 -24.02 -8.72
CA THR A 381 0.06 -23.65 -10.14
C THR A 381 0.92 -22.41 -10.34
N ARG A 382 1.77 -22.39 -11.37
CA ARG A 382 2.56 -21.20 -11.73
C ARG A 382 2.15 -20.65 -13.09
N LEU A 383 1.87 -19.34 -13.16
CA LEU A 383 1.52 -18.64 -14.39
C LEU A 383 2.53 -17.54 -14.70
N LEU A 384 3.27 -17.65 -15.80
CA LEU A 384 4.09 -16.56 -16.31
C LEU A 384 3.27 -15.72 -17.28
N TRP A 385 2.90 -14.51 -16.89
CA TRP A 385 2.06 -13.60 -17.66
C TRP A 385 2.87 -12.41 -18.16
N ILE A 386 2.82 -12.18 -19.47
CA ILE A 386 3.54 -11.11 -20.16
C ILE A 386 2.53 -10.27 -20.93
N ILE A 387 2.61 -8.95 -20.77
CA ILE A 387 1.82 -7.97 -21.54
C ILE A 387 2.77 -6.88 -22.01
N HIS A 388 2.63 -6.42 -23.26
CA HIS A 388 3.46 -5.33 -23.76
C HIS A 388 3.10 -4.00 -23.08
N THR A 389 4.13 -3.23 -22.70
CA THR A 389 3.96 -1.87 -22.13
C THR A 389 3.11 -0.94 -22.99
N LEU A 390 3.04 -1.12 -24.31
CA LEU A 390 2.28 -0.24 -25.20
C LEU A 390 0.76 -0.37 -25.02
N VAL A 391 0.29 -1.45 -24.38
CA VAL A 391 -1.14 -1.75 -24.23
C VAL A 391 -1.61 -1.82 -22.78
N ALA A 392 -0.70 -1.77 -21.81
CA ALA A 392 -1.03 -1.80 -20.39
C ALA A 392 0.01 -1.05 -19.55
N ASP A 393 -0.48 -0.25 -18.61
CA ASP A 393 0.29 0.38 -17.53
C ASP A 393 0.25 -0.44 -16.23
N SER A 394 0.87 0.07 -15.16
CA SER A 394 0.87 -0.59 -13.84
C SER A 394 -0.53 -0.75 -13.23
N VAL A 395 -1.42 0.23 -13.43
CA VAL A 395 -2.81 0.18 -12.93
C VAL A 395 -3.64 -0.87 -13.67
N SER A 396 -3.39 -1.04 -14.98
CA SER A 396 -4.05 -2.03 -15.83
C SER A 396 -3.88 -3.44 -15.29
N TRP A 397 -2.72 -3.78 -14.72
CA TRP A 397 -2.48 -5.10 -14.15
C TRP A 397 -3.42 -5.44 -13.00
N ARG A 398 -3.73 -4.48 -12.11
CA ARG A 398 -4.70 -4.72 -11.04
C ARG A 398 -6.07 -5.05 -11.61
N ILE A 399 -6.53 -4.28 -12.59
CA ILE A 399 -7.83 -4.49 -13.26
C ILE A 399 -7.86 -5.88 -13.91
N LEU A 400 -6.79 -6.26 -14.60
CA LEU A 400 -6.68 -7.55 -15.28
C LEU A 400 -6.64 -8.74 -14.32
N LEU A 401 -5.95 -8.62 -13.19
CA LEU A 401 -5.91 -9.68 -12.18
C LEU A 401 -7.28 -9.87 -11.51
N GLU A 402 -7.95 -8.78 -11.14
CA GLU A 402 -9.31 -8.81 -10.59
C GLU A 402 -10.28 -9.48 -11.57
N ASP A 403 -10.28 -9.05 -12.84
CA ASP A 403 -11.20 -9.58 -13.84
C ASP A 403 -10.87 -11.04 -14.22
N LEU A 404 -9.59 -11.43 -14.22
CA LEU A 404 -9.18 -12.80 -14.46
C LEU A 404 -9.75 -13.72 -13.38
N GLN A 405 -9.68 -13.30 -12.10
CA GLN A 405 -10.25 -14.05 -10.99
C GLN A 405 -11.76 -14.21 -11.15
N VAL A 406 -12.47 -13.11 -11.41
CA VAL A 406 -13.94 -13.11 -11.56
C VAL A 406 -14.36 -14.03 -12.70
N ALA A 407 -13.74 -13.88 -13.87
CA ALA A 407 -14.04 -14.71 -15.03
C ALA A 407 -13.76 -16.19 -14.75
N TYR A 408 -12.60 -16.51 -14.18
CA TYR A 408 -12.23 -17.90 -13.87
C TYR A 408 -13.18 -18.52 -12.84
N GLN A 409 -13.54 -17.79 -11.78
CA GLN A 409 -14.47 -18.27 -10.75
C GLN A 409 -15.86 -18.55 -11.35
N GLN A 410 -16.42 -17.62 -12.11
CA GLN A 410 -17.72 -17.80 -12.76
C GLN A 410 -17.70 -19.01 -13.71
N LEU A 411 -16.65 -19.17 -14.52
CA LEU A 411 -16.49 -20.33 -15.41
C LEU A 411 -16.38 -21.64 -14.63
N SER A 412 -15.60 -21.68 -13.54
CA SER A 412 -15.45 -22.87 -12.70
C SER A 412 -16.76 -23.33 -12.05
N GLN A 413 -17.70 -22.40 -11.86
CA GLN A 413 -19.05 -22.64 -11.34
C GLN A 413 -20.08 -22.91 -12.46
N GLY A 414 -19.65 -22.97 -13.73
CA GLY A 414 -20.52 -23.13 -14.89
C GLY A 414 -21.42 -21.92 -15.17
N GLN A 415 -21.06 -20.75 -14.66
CA GLN A 415 -21.79 -19.50 -14.86
C GLN A 415 -21.30 -18.76 -16.11
N THR A 416 -22.14 -17.86 -16.62
CA THR A 416 -21.75 -16.94 -17.70
C THR A 416 -20.88 -15.81 -17.14
N VAL A 417 -19.76 -15.52 -17.79
CA VAL A 417 -18.83 -14.46 -17.36
C VAL A 417 -19.48 -13.08 -17.45
N GLN A 418 -19.45 -12.32 -16.35
CA GLN A 418 -19.92 -10.94 -16.23
C GLN A 418 -18.88 -10.10 -15.47
N LEU A 419 -18.18 -9.23 -16.20
CA LEU A 419 -17.12 -8.34 -15.67
C LEU A 419 -17.62 -6.93 -15.30
N GLY A 420 -18.94 -6.70 -15.35
CA GLY A 420 -19.53 -5.37 -15.19
C GLY A 420 -19.44 -4.49 -16.45
N PRO A 421 -19.89 -3.24 -16.37
CA PRO A 421 -19.84 -2.30 -17.50
C PRO A 421 -18.42 -1.80 -17.75
N LYS A 422 -18.09 -1.56 -19.02
CA LYS A 422 -16.84 -0.91 -19.43
C LYS A 422 -16.83 0.55 -19.00
N THR A 423 -15.63 1.06 -18.73
CA THR A 423 -15.32 2.48 -18.60
C THR A 423 -14.86 3.06 -19.93
N THR A 424 -14.41 4.31 -19.97
CA THR A 424 -14.06 5.01 -21.22
C THR A 424 -13.05 4.20 -22.04
N SER A 425 -13.29 4.00 -23.33
CA SER A 425 -12.35 3.22 -24.14
C SER A 425 -11.03 3.95 -24.32
N PHE A 426 -9.91 3.21 -24.38
CA PHE A 426 -8.60 3.79 -24.69
C PHE A 426 -8.62 4.57 -26.01
N LYS A 427 -9.40 4.11 -26.99
CA LYS A 427 -9.60 4.80 -28.26
C LYS A 427 -10.20 6.18 -28.09
N TYR A 428 -11.34 6.27 -27.40
CA TYR A 428 -12.01 7.54 -27.18
C TYR A 428 -11.14 8.48 -26.34
N TRP A 429 -10.45 7.96 -25.33
CA TRP A 429 -9.45 8.72 -24.58
C TRP A 429 -8.37 9.32 -25.49
N SER A 430 -7.76 8.53 -26.37
CA SER A 430 -6.75 9.00 -27.31
C SER A 430 -7.28 10.07 -28.27
N GLU A 431 -8.53 9.96 -28.72
CA GLU A 431 -9.20 10.98 -29.56
C GLU A 431 -9.45 12.29 -28.80
N CYS A 432 -9.89 12.19 -27.53
CA CYS A 432 -10.00 13.32 -26.62
C CYS A 432 -8.64 13.99 -26.41
N LEU A 433 -7.57 13.21 -26.25
CA LEU A 433 -6.22 13.72 -26.06
C LEU A 433 -5.70 14.49 -27.30
N GLN A 434 -6.03 14.03 -28.51
CA GLN A 434 -5.75 14.75 -29.76
C GLN A 434 -6.48 16.09 -29.83
N THR A 435 -7.72 16.15 -29.34
CA THR A 435 -8.51 17.39 -29.26
C THR A 435 -7.94 18.33 -28.21
N TYR A 436 -7.60 17.79 -27.03
CA TYR A 436 -6.96 18.51 -25.93
C TYR A 436 -5.64 19.17 -26.37
N ALA A 437 -4.81 18.45 -27.12
CA ALA A 437 -3.54 18.96 -27.63
C ALA A 437 -3.69 20.22 -28.50
N LYS A 438 -4.85 20.43 -29.13
CA LYS A 438 -5.15 21.59 -29.98
C LYS A 438 -5.91 22.71 -29.24
N SER A 439 -6.16 22.53 -27.94
CA SER A 439 -6.90 23.49 -27.13
C SER A 439 -6.07 24.73 -26.80
N THR A 440 -6.76 25.84 -26.52
CA THR A 440 -6.12 27.07 -26.01
C THR A 440 -5.45 26.86 -24.65
N GLN A 441 -5.93 25.89 -23.85
CA GLN A 441 -5.35 25.54 -22.57
C GLN A 441 -3.92 25.01 -22.77
N VAL A 442 -3.74 23.99 -23.61
CA VAL A 442 -2.42 23.43 -23.92
C VAL A 442 -1.50 24.47 -24.56
N ALA A 443 -2.03 25.28 -25.49
CA ALA A 443 -1.25 26.37 -26.10
C ALA A 443 -0.72 27.38 -25.06
N SER A 444 -1.46 27.63 -23.97
CA SER A 444 -1.01 28.52 -22.89
C SER A 444 0.11 27.94 -22.00
N GLU A 445 0.37 26.64 -22.09
CA GLU A 445 1.42 25.97 -21.31
C GLU A 445 2.80 26.03 -21.98
N VAL A 446 2.88 26.42 -23.26
CA VAL A 446 4.14 26.43 -24.04
C VAL A 446 5.25 27.19 -23.32
N ASP A 447 4.95 28.39 -22.82
CA ASP A 447 5.93 29.21 -22.11
C ASP A 447 6.41 28.58 -20.81
N TYR A 448 5.53 27.88 -20.08
CA TYR A 448 5.89 27.16 -18.86
C TYR A 448 6.93 26.08 -19.17
N TRP A 449 6.64 25.20 -20.14
CA TRP A 449 7.52 24.08 -20.46
C TRP A 449 8.87 24.54 -21.05
N LEU A 450 8.86 25.53 -21.95
CA LEU A 450 10.09 26.08 -22.52
C LEU A 450 10.94 26.82 -21.48
N SER A 451 10.33 27.40 -20.45
CA SER A 451 11.06 28.10 -19.39
C SER A 451 11.98 27.20 -18.57
N LEU A 452 11.71 25.89 -18.52
CA LEU A 452 12.53 24.92 -17.78
C LEU A 452 13.97 24.88 -18.29
N SER A 453 14.16 25.03 -19.61
CA SER A 453 15.49 25.07 -20.26
C SER A 453 16.27 26.36 -20.03
N ARG A 454 15.57 27.45 -19.64
CA ARG A 454 16.17 28.78 -19.49
C ARG A 454 16.84 28.98 -18.14
N GLN A 455 16.66 28.04 -17.21
CA GLN A 455 17.17 28.12 -15.84
C GLN A 455 18.24 27.04 -15.64
N PRO A 456 19.33 27.34 -14.91
CA PRO A 456 20.38 26.37 -14.65
C PRO A 456 19.88 25.22 -13.77
N PHE A 457 20.39 24.02 -14.03
CA PHE A 457 20.24 22.81 -13.22
C PHE A 457 21.58 22.07 -13.17
N ALA A 458 21.77 21.22 -12.17
CA ALA A 458 23.02 20.47 -12.02
C ALA A 458 23.13 19.36 -13.08
N GLU A 459 24.31 19.22 -13.67
CA GLU A 459 24.74 18.03 -14.41
C GLU A 459 25.29 17.00 -13.41
N LEU A 460 24.94 15.73 -13.58
CA LEU A 460 25.42 14.65 -12.74
C LEU A 460 26.85 14.25 -13.14
N PRO A 461 27.76 14.10 -12.17
CA PRO A 461 29.12 13.68 -12.48
C PRO A 461 29.14 12.22 -12.94
N VAL A 462 29.80 11.95 -14.05
CA VAL A 462 30.08 10.60 -14.56
C VAL A 462 31.49 10.15 -14.13
N ASP A 463 31.64 8.88 -13.77
CA ASP A 463 32.92 8.31 -13.33
C ASP A 463 33.83 7.99 -14.53
N HIS A 464 33.23 7.73 -15.69
CA HIS A 464 33.93 7.39 -16.93
C HIS A 464 33.42 8.23 -18.11
N PRO A 465 34.30 8.61 -19.05
CA PRO A 465 33.88 9.20 -20.31
C PRO A 465 33.03 8.19 -21.09
N ALA A 466 31.98 8.65 -21.76
CA ALA A 466 31.09 7.79 -22.53
C ALA A 466 31.83 7.17 -23.73
N GLU A 467 32.38 5.97 -23.56
CA GLU A 467 32.84 5.15 -24.68
C GLU A 467 31.68 4.27 -25.18
N ALA A 468 31.44 4.30 -26.49
CA ALA A 468 30.41 3.51 -27.14
C ALA A 468 30.89 2.06 -27.28
N ASN A 469 30.07 1.10 -26.81
CA ASN A 469 29.63 -0.08 -27.57
C ASN A 469 29.04 -1.22 -26.71
N GLU A 470 29.02 -1.12 -25.38
CA GLU A 470 28.25 -2.04 -24.52
C GLU A 470 27.65 -1.28 -23.32
N VAL A 471 26.31 -1.25 -23.22
CA VAL A 471 25.60 -0.64 -22.10
C VAL A 471 25.16 -1.76 -21.16
N SER A 472 26.04 -2.14 -20.22
CA SER A 472 25.63 -2.96 -19.08
C SER A 472 24.87 -2.09 -18.07
N VAL A 473 23.79 -2.63 -17.50
CA VAL A 473 22.94 -1.94 -16.53
C VAL A 473 23.15 -2.54 -15.15
N GLY A 474 23.52 -1.70 -14.20
CA GLY A 474 23.65 -2.05 -12.80
C GLY A 474 22.42 -1.60 -12.01
N THR A 475 22.14 -2.28 -10.89
CA THR A 475 21.08 -1.87 -9.96
C THR A 475 21.60 -1.81 -8.53
N VAL A 476 21.28 -0.73 -7.81
CA VAL A 476 21.43 -0.61 -6.37
C VAL A 476 20.04 -0.41 -5.75
N SER A 477 19.68 -1.26 -4.81
CA SER A 477 18.39 -1.18 -4.12
C SER A 477 18.61 -0.76 -2.67
N ILE A 478 17.75 0.11 -2.17
CA ILE A 478 17.61 0.42 -0.75
C ILE A 478 16.20 0.08 -0.28
N ALA A 479 16.06 -0.24 0.99
CA ALA A 479 14.76 -0.43 1.63
C ALA A 479 14.70 0.36 2.93
N LEU A 480 13.52 0.90 3.22
CA LEU A 480 13.17 1.40 4.54
C LEU A 480 12.57 0.25 5.37
N THR A 481 12.72 0.33 6.69
CA THR A 481 12.02 -0.58 7.61
C THR A 481 10.51 -0.33 7.59
N ASP A 482 9.71 -1.27 8.11
CA ASP A 482 8.26 -1.15 8.19
C ASP A 482 7.85 0.14 8.94
N GLN A 483 8.51 0.44 10.06
CA GLN A 483 8.26 1.64 10.84
C GLN A 483 8.64 2.93 10.10
N GLU A 484 9.78 2.93 9.40
CA GLU A 484 10.22 4.08 8.60
C GLU A 484 9.25 4.32 7.43
N THR A 485 8.78 3.24 6.80
CA THR A 485 7.80 3.28 5.70
C THR A 485 6.45 3.80 6.19
N TYR A 486 5.95 3.28 7.31
CA TYR A 486 4.74 3.79 7.96
C TYR A 486 4.84 5.28 8.25
N SER A 487 5.99 5.73 8.80
CA SER A 487 6.22 7.13 9.09
C SER A 487 6.22 8.00 7.82
N LEU A 488 6.81 7.50 6.73
CA LEU A 488 6.80 8.16 5.43
C LEU A 488 5.40 8.25 4.81
N LEU A 489 4.60 7.19 4.92
CA LEU A 489 3.27 7.10 4.31
C LEU A 489 2.17 7.79 5.12
N HIS A 490 2.31 7.88 6.44
CA HIS A 490 1.24 8.36 7.32
C HIS A 490 1.65 9.53 8.21
N GLU A 491 2.83 9.50 8.85
CA GLU A 491 3.23 10.55 9.79
C GLU A 491 3.68 11.83 9.07
N ILE A 492 4.59 11.74 8.10
CA ILE A 492 5.09 12.92 7.35
C ILE A 492 3.95 13.65 6.62
N PRO A 493 3.04 12.96 5.90
CA PRO A 493 1.89 13.62 5.28
C PRO A 493 0.99 14.35 6.28
N SER A 494 0.82 13.80 7.49
CA SER A 494 -0.01 14.43 8.52
C SER A 494 0.56 15.77 9.00
N VAL A 495 1.89 15.85 9.14
CA VAL A 495 2.63 17.02 9.66
C VAL A 495 2.85 18.10 8.59
N TYR A 496 3.30 17.70 7.40
CA TYR A 496 3.73 18.62 6.34
C TYR A 496 2.69 18.80 5.22
N LYS A 497 1.55 18.10 5.29
CA LYS A 497 0.52 18.07 4.25
C LYS A 497 1.12 17.78 2.88
N ALA A 498 2.03 16.81 2.85
CA ALA A 498 2.82 16.44 1.70
C ALA A 498 2.51 15.01 1.26
N GLN A 499 2.63 14.71 -0.03
CA GLN A 499 2.52 13.35 -0.57
C GLN A 499 3.86 12.62 -0.44
N PRO A 500 3.88 11.27 -0.33
CA PRO A 500 5.12 10.50 -0.29
C PRO A 500 6.07 10.83 -1.44
N GLU A 501 5.55 10.98 -2.65
CA GLU A 501 6.32 11.39 -3.83
C GLU A 501 7.03 12.73 -3.66
N GLU A 502 6.37 13.74 -3.08
CA GLU A 502 6.96 15.06 -2.81
C GLU A 502 8.16 14.94 -1.84
N VAL A 503 8.07 14.05 -0.85
CA VAL A 503 9.14 13.77 0.11
C VAL A 503 10.30 13.03 -0.56
N LEU A 504 10.00 12.02 -1.38
CA LEU A 504 11.00 11.25 -2.12
C LEU A 504 11.77 12.17 -3.08
N LEU A 505 11.10 12.99 -3.88
CA LEU A 505 11.73 13.92 -4.80
C LEU A 505 12.55 15.00 -4.07
N THR A 506 12.11 15.45 -2.89
CA THR A 506 12.90 16.37 -2.05
C THR A 506 14.18 15.71 -1.56
N ALA A 507 14.09 14.47 -1.07
CA ALA A 507 15.26 13.70 -0.63
C ALA A 507 16.22 13.41 -1.80
N LEU A 508 15.69 13.13 -3.00
CA LEU A 508 16.45 12.91 -4.21
C LEU A 508 17.24 14.16 -4.63
N LEU A 509 16.54 15.30 -4.73
CA LEU A 509 17.15 16.58 -5.02
C LEU A 509 18.27 16.89 -4.02
N GLN A 510 18.02 16.70 -2.73
CA GLN A 510 19.02 16.97 -1.69
C GLN A 510 20.22 16.03 -1.78
N ALA A 511 20.01 14.74 -2.10
CA ALA A 511 21.08 13.76 -2.20
C ALA A 511 21.99 14.04 -3.41
N LEU A 512 21.41 14.21 -4.60
CA LEU A 512 22.15 14.37 -5.86
C LEU A 512 22.79 15.75 -6.00
N THR A 513 22.27 16.78 -5.34
CA THR A 513 22.85 18.13 -5.39
C THR A 513 23.74 18.45 -4.18
N THR A 514 24.14 17.45 -3.39
CA THR A 514 25.09 17.65 -2.28
C THR A 514 26.43 18.13 -2.83
N GLY A 515 26.78 19.38 -2.55
CA GLY A 515 28.02 20.00 -3.03
C GLY A 515 27.89 20.82 -4.32
N SER A 516 26.73 20.77 -4.99
CA SER A 516 26.44 21.66 -6.13
C SER A 516 26.04 23.06 -5.66
N GLU A 517 26.55 24.08 -6.34
CA GLU A 517 26.17 25.49 -6.11
C GLU A 517 24.72 25.77 -6.52
N ALA A 518 24.22 25.12 -7.58
CA ALA A 518 22.93 25.42 -8.17
C ALA A 518 21.72 24.82 -7.40
N ARG A 519 21.94 23.85 -6.49
CA ARG A 519 20.92 23.13 -5.69
C ARG A 519 19.61 22.87 -6.45
N SER A 520 19.75 22.45 -7.71
CA SER A 520 18.65 22.21 -8.63
C SER A 520 18.95 21.00 -9.51
N LEU A 521 17.89 20.30 -9.90
CA LEU A 521 17.94 19.05 -10.65
C LEU A 521 16.80 19.06 -11.68
N LEU A 522 17.11 18.70 -12.92
CA LEU A 522 16.10 18.42 -13.93
C LEU A 522 15.79 16.92 -13.89
N VAL A 523 14.55 16.57 -13.57
CA VAL A 523 14.10 15.18 -13.42
C VAL A 523 13.00 14.93 -14.44
N ASN A 524 13.06 13.81 -15.15
CA ASN A 524 11.90 13.32 -15.89
C ASN A 524 11.00 12.55 -14.94
N LEU A 525 9.79 13.05 -14.71
CA LEU A 525 8.84 12.45 -13.78
C LEU A 525 7.85 11.57 -14.54
N GLU A 526 7.72 10.33 -14.11
CA GLU A 526 6.69 9.41 -14.59
C GLU A 526 5.52 9.39 -13.60
N SER A 527 4.32 9.71 -14.09
CA SER A 527 3.09 9.63 -13.32
C SER A 527 2.05 8.76 -14.02
N GLN A 528 1.09 8.24 -13.24
CA GLN A 528 0.08 7.30 -13.76
C GLN A 528 -0.77 7.85 -14.92
N GLY A 529 -0.90 9.18 -15.03
CA GLY A 529 -1.59 9.85 -16.15
C GLY A 529 -3.12 9.73 -16.17
N ARG A 530 -3.70 8.99 -15.23
CA ARG A 530 -5.16 8.77 -15.12
C ARG A 530 -5.91 9.84 -14.33
N ALA A 531 -5.20 10.72 -13.61
CA ALA A 531 -5.80 11.75 -12.75
C ALA A 531 -6.06 13.09 -13.47
N ALA A 532 -5.55 13.28 -14.68
CA ALA A 532 -5.75 14.48 -15.50
C ALA A 532 -7.09 14.48 -16.27
N THR A 533 -8.16 13.95 -15.67
CA THR A 533 -9.50 13.81 -16.27
C THR A 533 -10.44 14.96 -15.91
N ASN A 534 -9.93 16.20 -15.88
CA ASN A 534 -10.75 17.41 -15.64
C ASN A 534 -11.78 17.69 -16.75
N HIS A 535 -11.84 16.86 -17.80
CA HIS A 535 -12.89 16.83 -18.79
C HIS A 535 -14.08 16.05 -18.22
N ALA A 536 -15.27 16.66 -18.18
CA ALA A 536 -16.45 16.13 -17.49
C ALA A 536 -16.95 14.76 -18.01
N ASP A 537 -16.35 14.24 -19.07
CA ASP A 537 -16.82 13.11 -19.88
C ASP A 537 -15.80 11.94 -19.99
N ILE A 538 -14.88 11.79 -19.03
CA ILE A 538 -13.83 10.75 -19.09
C ILE A 538 -13.70 10.01 -17.74
N ASP A 539 -13.92 8.71 -17.77
CA ASP A 539 -13.68 7.77 -16.66
C ASP A 539 -12.67 6.70 -17.10
N LEU A 540 -11.47 6.72 -16.50
CA LEU A 540 -10.37 5.78 -16.74
C LEU A 540 -10.17 4.80 -15.58
N SER A 541 -11.11 4.72 -14.63
CA SER A 541 -10.93 3.96 -13.37
C SER A 541 -10.72 2.46 -13.56
N ARG A 542 -11.33 1.88 -14.61
CA ARG A 542 -11.21 0.46 -14.98
C ARG A 542 -10.76 0.24 -16.43
N THR A 543 -10.19 1.25 -17.09
CA THR A 543 -9.74 1.10 -18.48
C THR A 543 -8.35 0.48 -18.53
N VAL A 544 -8.18 -0.64 -19.22
CA VAL A 544 -6.85 -1.17 -19.54
C VAL A 544 -6.25 -0.38 -20.72
N GLY A 545 -4.98 0.01 -20.60
CA GLY A 545 -4.28 0.83 -21.59
C GLY A 545 -2.98 1.41 -21.04
N GLN A 546 -2.18 2.04 -21.91
CA GLN A 546 -0.95 2.73 -21.51
C GLN A 546 -1.23 4.24 -21.33
N PHE A 547 -1.43 4.66 -20.09
CA PHE A 547 -1.80 6.03 -19.72
C PHE A 547 -0.67 6.85 -19.12
N THR A 548 0.50 6.25 -18.87
CA THR A 548 1.63 6.91 -18.21
C THR A 548 1.95 8.24 -18.86
N THR A 549 2.05 9.28 -18.05
CA THR A 549 2.50 10.60 -18.47
C THR A 549 3.92 10.80 -18.02
N VAL A 550 4.77 11.26 -18.92
CA VAL A 550 6.19 11.50 -18.68
C VAL A 550 6.50 12.94 -19.03
N PHE A 551 7.11 13.69 -18.10
CA PHE A 551 7.42 15.10 -18.31
C PHE A 551 8.61 15.57 -17.47
N PRO A 552 9.41 16.52 -17.98
CA PRO A 552 10.51 17.11 -17.24
C PRO A 552 10.00 18.08 -16.18
N ILE A 553 10.57 18.03 -14.99
CA ILE A 553 10.39 19.03 -13.95
C ILE A 553 11.75 19.50 -13.44
N ARG A 554 11.91 20.82 -13.34
CA ARG A 554 13.07 21.43 -12.69
C ARG A 554 12.76 21.63 -11.22
N LEU A 555 13.40 20.84 -10.37
CA LEU A 555 13.32 20.99 -8.91
C LEU A 555 14.48 21.85 -8.42
N ALA A 556 14.21 22.82 -7.55
CA ALA A 556 15.23 23.71 -7.00
C ALA A 556 14.94 24.12 -5.56
N ILE A 557 15.97 24.12 -4.72
CA ILE A 557 15.89 24.57 -3.32
C ILE A 557 16.96 25.62 -3.03
N LYS A 558 16.69 26.49 -2.05
CA LYS A 558 17.69 27.47 -1.61
C LYS A 558 18.84 26.77 -0.89
N GLN A 559 20.04 27.32 -1.05
CA GLN A 559 21.20 26.85 -0.29
C GLN A 559 20.97 27.07 1.20
N GLY A 560 21.22 26.04 2.01
CA GLY A 560 21.00 26.10 3.47
C GLY A 560 19.54 26.02 3.92
N ALA A 561 18.58 25.76 3.01
CA ALA A 561 17.18 25.56 3.37
C ALA A 561 17.02 24.44 4.41
N SER A 562 16.14 24.66 5.38
CA SER A 562 15.76 23.61 6.33
C SER A 562 15.02 22.48 5.62
N LEU A 563 14.84 21.33 6.29
CA LEU A 563 14.08 20.21 5.74
C LEU A 563 12.65 20.63 5.36
N GLY A 564 11.95 21.31 6.26
CA GLY A 564 10.59 21.79 6.03
C GLY A 564 10.51 22.82 4.89
N GLU A 565 11.47 23.74 4.81
CA GLU A 565 11.53 24.73 3.73
C GLU A 565 11.79 24.08 2.36
N ALA A 566 12.69 23.10 2.31
CA ALA A 566 13.00 22.35 1.09
C ALA A 566 11.78 21.57 0.59
N LEU A 567 11.11 20.82 1.48
CA LEU A 567 9.90 20.05 1.15
C LEU A 567 8.78 20.97 0.67
N LYS A 568 8.55 22.08 1.36
CA LYS A 568 7.57 23.09 0.97
C LYS A 568 7.84 23.65 -0.43
N THR A 569 9.10 23.98 -0.72
CA THR A 569 9.50 24.52 -2.03
C THR A 569 9.28 23.50 -3.15
N VAL A 570 9.67 22.24 -2.94
CA VAL A 570 9.49 21.15 -3.92
C VAL A 570 8.00 20.84 -4.12
N LYS A 571 7.22 20.81 -3.04
CA LYS A 571 5.75 20.67 -3.06
C LYS A 571 5.10 21.76 -3.92
N GLU A 572 5.46 23.03 -3.73
CA GLU A 572 4.94 24.13 -4.54
C GLU A 572 5.32 23.98 -6.02
N GLN A 573 6.54 23.53 -6.33
CA GLN A 573 7.00 23.29 -7.70
C GLN A 573 6.21 22.15 -8.36
N LEU A 574 6.05 21.01 -7.69
CA LEU A 574 5.29 19.86 -8.19
C LEU A 574 3.81 20.21 -8.44
N ARG A 575 3.20 20.97 -7.53
CA ARG A 575 1.80 21.40 -7.66
C ARG A 575 1.59 22.52 -8.68
N SER A 576 2.66 23.22 -9.07
CA SER A 576 2.61 24.23 -10.13
C SER A 576 2.59 23.64 -11.53
N VAL A 577 2.87 22.33 -11.68
CA VAL A 577 2.87 21.64 -12.96
C VAL A 577 1.46 21.69 -13.57
N PRO A 578 1.28 22.31 -14.75
CA PRO A 578 -0.01 22.38 -15.41
C PRO A 578 -0.55 20.98 -15.69
N ASN A 579 -1.81 20.75 -15.32
CA ASN A 579 -2.55 19.52 -15.65
C ASN A 579 -1.77 18.23 -15.38
N GLN A 580 -0.98 18.18 -14.30
CA GLN A 580 -0.18 17.02 -13.91
C GLN A 580 0.76 16.52 -15.04
N GLY A 581 1.21 17.43 -15.90
CA GLY A 581 2.20 17.15 -16.94
C GLY A 581 1.65 16.60 -18.25
N LEU A 582 0.35 16.35 -18.36
CA LEU A 582 -0.28 15.83 -19.59
C LEU A 582 0.00 16.73 -20.81
N GLY A 583 0.06 18.05 -20.60
CA GLY A 583 0.32 19.01 -21.67
C GLY A 583 1.72 18.95 -22.28
N TYR A 584 2.74 18.47 -21.56
CA TYR A 584 4.09 18.34 -22.12
C TYR A 584 4.12 17.37 -23.30
N GLY A 585 3.62 16.14 -23.09
CA GLY A 585 3.52 15.13 -24.13
C GLY A 585 2.61 15.56 -25.27
N ALA A 586 1.49 16.24 -24.96
CA ALA A 586 0.59 16.78 -25.96
C ALA A 586 1.27 17.85 -26.85
N LEU A 587 2.04 18.78 -26.26
CA LEU A 587 2.79 19.79 -26.99
C LEU A 587 3.90 19.19 -27.86
N ARG A 588 4.64 18.22 -27.32
CA ARG A 588 5.74 17.58 -28.01
C ARG A 588 5.27 16.73 -29.19
N TYR A 589 4.23 15.93 -29.02
CA TYR A 589 3.87 14.89 -29.98
C TYR A 589 2.61 15.17 -30.81
N LEU A 590 1.63 15.90 -30.27
CA LEU A 590 0.28 15.96 -30.83
C LEU A 590 -0.13 17.36 -31.32
N HIS A 591 0.52 18.42 -30.81
CA HIS A 591 0.13 19.81 -31.06
C HIS A 591 0.36 20.28 -32.50
N GLY A 592 1.32 19.65 -33.21
CA GLY A 592 1.59 19.92 -34.62
C GLY A 592 2.46 21.16 -34.92
N GLN A 593 2.92 21.90 -33.90
CA GLN A 593 3.91 22.96 -34.08
C GLN A 593 5.33 22.39 -33.96
N GLN A 594 5.98 22.19 -35.11
CA GLN A 594 7.30 21.57 -35.18
C GLN A 594 8.36 22.31 -34.36
N GLU A 595 8.37 23.64 -34.38
CA GLU A 595 9.34 24.44 -33.61
C GLU A 595 9.22 24.21 -32.09
N VAL A 596 8.00 24.12 -31.56
CA VAL A 596 7.76 23.84 -30.14
C VAL A 596 8.24 22.43 -29.79
N SER A 597 7.91 21.44 -30.62
CA SER A 597 8.38 20.06 -30.43
C SER A 597 9.91 19.97 -30.39
N GLU A 598 10.59 20.57 -31.37
CA GLU A 598 12.06 20.57 -31.46
C GLU A 598 12.73 21.26 -30.27
N GLN A 599 12.11 22.32 -29.72
CA GLN A 599 12.63 22.99 -28.53
C GLN A 599 12.41 22.15 -27.26
N LEU A 600 11.25 21.51 -27.12
CA LEU A 600 10.96 20.62 -25.98
C LEU A 600 11.84 19.37 -26.01
N GLN A 601 12.14 18.82 -27.19
CA GLN A 601 13.05 17.67 -27.33
C GLN A 601 14.48 17.95 -26.83
N LYS A 602 14.90 19.22 -26.76
CA LYS A 602 16.21 19.60 -26.21
C LYS A 602 16.28 19.49 -24.69
N LEU A 603 15.14 19.40 -24.00
CA LEU A 603 15.12 19.07 -22.57
C LEU A 603 15.50 17.60 -22.43
N GLN A 604 16.72 17.35 -21.97
CA GLN A 604 17.24 16.00 -21.73
C GLN A 604 17.57 15.83 -20.24
N PRO A 605 16.58 15.48 -19.41
CA PRO A 605 16.84 15.14 -18.01
C PRO A 605 17.76 13.92 -17.93
N GLU A 606 18.75 13.98 -17.04
CA GLU A 606 19.67 12.86 -16.80
C GLU A 606 19.11 11.83 -15.83
N VAL A 607 18.05 12.19 -15.10
CA VAL A 607 17.39 11.35 -14.08
C VAL A 607 15.94 11.13 -14.47
N SER A 608 15.51 9.87 -14.52
CA SER A 608 14.10 9.50 -14.48
C SER A 608 13.69 9.10 -13.06
N PHE A 609 12.51 9.53 -12.63
CA PHE A 609 11.92 9.17 -11.35
C PHE A 609 10.48 8.69 -11.52
N SER A 610 10.15 7.57 -10.89
CA SER A 610 8.81 6.98 -10.88
C SER A 610 8.47 6.46 -9.48
N TYR A 611 7.30 6.83 -8.95
CA TYR A 611 6.78 6.27 -7.70
C TYR A 611 5.49 5.49 -7.98
N LEU A 612 5.57 4.16 -7.85
CA LEU A 612 4.50 3.25 -8.23
C LEU A 612 3.47 3.02 -7.11
N GLY A 613 3.75 3.49 -5.89
CA GLY A 613 2.94 3.17 -4.71
C GLY A 613 3.07 1.69 -4.33
N GLU A 614 1.96 1.05 -3.98
CA GLU A 614 1.91 -0.40 -3.76
C GLU A 614 2.16 -1.15 -5.07
N ARG A 615 3.10 -2.11 -5.04
CA ARG A 615 3.26 -3.00 -6.19
C ARG A 615 2.01 -3.85 -6.34
N VAL A 616 1.60 -4.01 -7.61
CA VAL A 616 0.66 -5.06 -8.05
C VAL A 616 1.03 -6.44 -7.47
N GLN A 617 2.32 -6.65 -7.22
CA GLN A 617 2.93 -7.87 -6.68
C GLN A 617 2.58 -8.20 -5.21
N THR A 618 1.89 -7.31 -4.49
CA THR A 618 1.56 -7.52 -3.08
C THR A 618 0.08 -7.36 -2.77
N LEU A 619 -0.79 -7.41 -3.78
CA LEU A 619 -2.23 -7.25 -3.59
C LEU A 619 -2.86 -8.55 -3.05
N PRO A 620 -3.41 -8.58 -1.82
CA PRO A 620 -4.36 -9.61 -1.44
C PRO A 620 -5.64 -9.41 -2.26
N MET A 621 -6.09 -10.46 -2.96
CA MET A 621 -7.37 -10.39 -3.66
C MET A 621 -8.51 -10.54 -2.64
N ALA A 622 -9.22 -9.45 -2.36
CA ALA A 622 -10.54 -9.53 -1.77
C ALA A 622 -11.56 -9.84 -2.88
N ALA A 623 -12.46 -10.79 -2.63
CA ALA A 623 -13.56 -11.10 -3.55
C ALA A 623 -14.39 -9.83 -3.81
N PRO A 624 -14.94 -9.63 -5.04
CA PRO A 624 -15.89 -8.56 -5.27
C PRO A 624 -17.12 -8.76 -4.36
N ALA A 625 -17.57 -7.69 -3.71
CA ALA A 625 -18.70 -7.68 -2.77
C ALA A 625 -20.08 -7.93 -3.42
N SER A 626 -20.14 -8.47 -4.63
CA SER A 626 -21.40 -8.78 -5.30
C SER A 626 -21.82 -10.21 -5.01
N HIS A 627 -22.71 -10.35 -4.02
CA HIS A 627 -23.50 -11.55 -3.70
C HIS A 627 -22.71 -12.78 -3.22
N ILE A 628 -22.32 -12.79 -1.95
CA ILE A 628 -21.89 -14.03 -1.27
C ILE A 628 -22.82 -14.24 -0.08
N THR A 629 -23.61 -15.32 -0.12
CA THR A 629 -24.34 -15.82 1.06
C THR A 629 -23.41 -16.64 1.95
N GLU A 630 -23.68 -16.65 3.26
CA GLU A 630 -22.81 -17.18 4.35
C GLU A 630 -22.32 -18.64 4.19
N GLU A 631 -22.87 -19.44 3.28
CA GLU A 631 -22.41 -20.81 3.02
C GLU A 631 -21.23 -20.91 2.02
N GLU A 632 -20.92 -19.86 1.26
CA GLU A 632 -19.89 -19.90 0.19
C GLU A 632 -18.52 -19.34 0.61
N THR A 633 -18.39 -18.62 1.73
CA THR A 633 -17.11 -18.04 2.20
C THR A 633 -16.08 -19.06 2.66
N SER A 634 -16.52 -20.27 3.05
CA SER A 634 -15.62 -21.33 3.52
C SER A 634 -14.71 -21.91 2.42
N HIS A 635 -15.00 -21.63 1.13
CA HIS A 635 -14.24 -22.14 -0.02
C HIS A 635 -13.45 -21.06 -0.78
N ASN A 636 -13.56 -19.77 -0.43
CA ASN A 636 -12.98 -18.66 -1.19
C ASN A 636 -11.64 -18.12 -0.64
N GLN A 637 -10.97 -18.83 0.29
CA GLN A 637 -9.65 -18.43 0.85
C GLN A 637 -8.43 -18.80 -0.04
N ALA A 638 -8.61 -19.19 -1.31
CA ALA A 638 -7.61 -19.99 -2.04
C ALA A 638 -6.69 -19.23 -3.03
N TYR A 639 -6.45 -17.92 -2.83
CA TYR A 639 -5.54 -17.16 -3.73
C TYR A 639 -4.46 -16.42 -2.95
N SER A 640 -3.41 -17.14 -2.56
CA SER A 640 -2.13 -16.51 -2.18
C SER A 640 -1.32 -16.29 -3.46
N LEU A 641 -1.38 -15.08 -4.01
CA LEU A 641 -0.54 -14.68 -5.15
C LEU A 641 0.87 -14.36 -4.63
N LYS A 642 1.81 -15.30 -4.81
CA LYS A 642 3.24 -14.93 -4.70
C LYS A 642 3.73 -14.53 -6.07
N THR A 643 3.95 -13.23 -6.24
CA THR A 643 4.66 -12.75 -7.42
C THR A 643 6.16 -12.70 -7.16
N ILE A 644 6.91 -13.43 -7.97
CA ILE A 644 8.37 -13.44 -7.91
C ILE A 644 8.88 -12.32 -8.82
N GLN A 645 9.95 -11.64 -8.39
CA GLN A 645 10.65 -10.65 -9.22
C GLN A 645 10.97 -11.25 -10.58
N PRO A 646 10.75 -10.54 -11.71
CA PRO A 646 11.37 -10.94 -12.95
C PRO A 646 12.90 -11.04 -12.71
N PRO A 647 13.58 -12.01 -13.32
CA PRO A 647 15.03 -12.16 -13.22
C PRO A 647 15.73 -10.82 -13.39
N ARG A 648 16.79 -10.57 -12.60
CA ARG A 648 17.59 -9.33 -12.58
C ARG A 648 18.04 -8.83 -13.96
N ASN A 649 18.00 -9.69 -14.97
CA ASN A 649 18.50 -9.46 -16.32
C ASN A 649 17.42 -9.59 -17.44
N SER A 650 16.13 -9.77 -17.11
CA SER A 650 15.09 -10.20 -18.07
C SER A 650 14.05 -9.14 -18.45
N SER A 651 14.14 -7.92 -17.94
CA SER A 651 13.26 -6.80 -18.36
C SER A 651 14.03 -5.69 -19.08
N SER A 652 15.16 -6.07 -19.68
CA SER A 652 15.99 -5.20 -20.50
C SER A 652 16.71 -6.06 -21.51
N SER A 653 16.28 -6.06 -22.77
CA SER A 653 17.22 -6.39 -23.83
C SER A 653 18.39 -5.41 -23.67
N LEU A 654 19.56 -5.98 -23.43
CA LEU A 654 20.83 -5.36 -23.01
C LEU A 654 21.44 -4.42 -24.08
N GLN A 655 20.64 -3.86 -24.99
CA GLN A 655 21.11 -3.11 -26.15
C GLN A 655 20.28 -1.85 -26.47
N ALA A 656 19.16 -1.61 -25.78
CA ALA A 656 18.41 -0.37 -25.95
C ALA A 656 19.15 0.79 -25.26
N ALA A 657 19.62 1.76 -26.04
CA ALA A 657 20.25 2.98 -25.54
C ALA A 657 19.26 3.77 -24.67
N ARG A 658 19.30 3.53 -23.35
CA ARG A 658 18.46 4.25 -22.41
C ARG A 658 18.92 5.71 -22.31
N PRO A 659 18.02 6.70 -22.36
CA PRO A 659 18.40 8.11 -22.41
C PRO A 659 18.92 8.66 -21.07
N TYR A 660 18.61 8.02 -19.95
CA TYR A 660 18.95 8.52 -18.61
C TYR A 660 20.31 8.00 -18.09
N LEU A 661 20.99 8.80 -17.28
CA LEU A 661 22.11 8.34 -16.45
C LEU A 661 21.63 7.50 -15.28
N LEU A 662 20.51 7.92 -14.67
CA LEU A 662 19.87 7.24 -13.55
C LEU A 662 18.37 7.06 -13.79
N GLU A 663 17.87 5.86 -13.54
CA GLU A 663 16.43 5.58 -13.43
C GLU A 663 16.15 5.15 -11.99
N ILE A 664 15.25 5.87 -11.33
CA ILE A 664 14.94 5.65 -9.93
C ILE A 664 13.46 5.29 -9.81
N SER A 665 13.18 4.11 -9.29
CA SER A 665 11.82 3.60 -9.13
C SER A 665 11.56 3.26 -7.68
N GLY A 666 10.55 3.92 -7.08
CA GLY A 666 10.09 3.66 -5.72
C GLY A 666 8.78 2.88 -5.69
N TYR A 667 8.69 1.90 -4.79
CA TYR A 667 7.48 1.09 -4.62
C TYR A 667 7.41 0.45 -3.23
N ILE A 668 6.21 0.07 -2.80
CA ILE A 668 5.98 -0.67 -1.56
C ILE A 668 5.96 -2.18 -1.88
N THR A 669 6.68 -2.97 -1.08
CA THR A 669 6.66 -4.44 -1.12
C THR A 669 6.57 -4.97 0.30
N GLY A 670 5.50 -5.69 0.61
CA GLY A 670 5.10 -5.93 2.01
C GLY A 670 4.79 -4.58 2.65
N ASP A 671 5.32 -4.35 3.86
CA ASP A 671 5.19 -3.06 4.56
C ASP A 671 6.41 -2.14 4.38
N GLN A 672 7.27 -2.42 3.39
CA GLN A 672 8.52 -1.69 3.18
C GLN A 672 8.55 -0.91 1.86
N LEU A 673 8.95 0.35 1.93
CA LEU A 673 9.39 1.09 0.75
C LEU A 673 10.73 0.52 0.27
N GLN A 674 10.75 0.07 -0.98
CA GLN A 674 11.97 -0.21 -1.72
C GLN A 674 12.16 0.83 -2.83
N VAL A 675 13.40 1.26 -3.02
CA VAL A 675 13.79 2.18 -4.09
C VAL A 675 14.97 1.58 -4.85
N ASP A 676 14.75 1.33 -6.14
CA ASP A 676 15.75 0.79 -7.05
C ASP A 676 16.38 1.92 -7.86
N TRP A 677 17.72 1.91 -7.91
CA TRP A 677 18.55 2.84 -8.66
C TRP A 677 19.23 2.08 -9.78
N LYS A 678 18.73 2.22 -10.99
CA LYS A 678 19.33 1.65 -12.19
C LYS A 678 20.26 2.67 -12.83
N TYR A 679 21.42 2.20 -13.27
CA TYR A 679 22.47 3.04 -13.82
C TYR A 679 23.25 2.29 -14.89
N ARG A 680 23.98 3.05 -15.71
CA ARG A 680 24.87 2.50 -16.75
C ARG A 680 26.23 2.19 -16.15
N GLU A 681 26.63 0.91 -16.14
CA GLU A 681 27.89 0.47 -15.52
C GLU A 681 29.13 0.98 -16.25
N ASN A 682 28.99 1.35 -17.53
CA ASN A 682 30.07 1.98 -18.29
C ASN A 682 30.26 3.46 -17.95
N LEU A 683 29.31 4.11 -17.25
CA LEU A 683 29.40 5.54 -16.89
C LEU A 683 29.58 5.78 -15.39
N HIS A 684 29.06 4.88 -14.55
CA HIS A 684 29.16 5.01 -13.09
C HIS A 684 29.66 3.73 -12.43
N HIS A 685 30.49 3.89 -11.42
CA HIS A 685 30.82 2.84 -10.49
C HIS A 685 29.65 2.56 -9.55
N ARG A 686 29.46 1.28 -9.20
CA ARG A 686 28.45 0.86 -8.21
C ARG A 686 28.60 1.56 -6.85
N SER A 687 29.82 1.93 -6.46
CA SER A 687 30.10 2.67 -5.22
C SER A 687 29.50 4.07 -5.26
N THR A 688 29.64 4.80 -6.37
CA THR A 688 29.10 6.15 -6.57
C THR A 688 27.57 6.14 -6.40
N ILE A 689 26.90 5.18 -7.05
CA ILE A 689 25.45 5.03 -6.96
C ILE A 689 25.01 4.63 -5.54
N ARG A 690 25.77 3.76 -4.87
CA ARG A 690 25.52 3.38 -3.48
C ARG A 690 25.63 4.59 -2.54
N ASP A 691 26.61 5.45 -2.76
CA ASP A 691 26.81 6.65 -1.92
C ASP A 691 25.64 7.63 -2.10
N TRP A 692 25.16 7.82 -3.34
CA TRP A 692 23.94 8.61 -3.60
C TRP A 692 22.68 7.98 -3.00
N SER A 693 22.48 6.67 -3.15
CA SER A 693 21.31 5.99 -2.60
C SER A 693 21.32 6.00 -1.06
N GLN A 694 22.50 5.91 -0.43
CA GLN A 694 22.64 6.03 1.02
C GLN A 694 22.38 7.45 1.52
N GLN A 695 22.88 8.47 0.80
CA GLN A 695 22.56 9.87 1.11
C GLN A 695 21.06 10.13 1.00
N PHE A 696 20.42 9.63 -0.05
CA PHE A 696 18.96 9.68 -0.21
C PHE A 696 18.22 9.04 0.96
N ALA A 697 18.58 7.82 1.35
CA ALA A 697 17.98 7.14 2.51
C ALA A 697 18.18 7.93 3.81
N GLN A 698 19.36 8.55 3.99
CA GLN A 698 19.64 9.40 5.14
C GLN A 698 18.76 10.67 5.15
N LYS A 699 18.50 11.27 3.99
CA LYS A 699 17.57 12.41 3.87
C LYS A 699 16.14 12.01 4.25
N LEU A 700 15.65 10.86 3.77
CA LEU A 700 14.34 10.34 4.17
C LEU A 700 14.23 10.12 5.68
N ARG A 701 15.23 9.47 6.29
CA ARG A 701 15.29 9.29 7.76
C ARG A 701 15.32 10.61 8.52
N SER A 702 15.91 11.65 7.94
CA SER A 702 15.92 12.98 8.54
C SER A 702 14.52 13.62 8.53
N PHE A 703 13.74 13.42 7.46
CA PHE A 703 12.33 13.84 7.42
C PHE A 703 11.47 13.08 8.43
N ILE A 704 11.65 11.75 8.53
CA ILE A 704 10.94 10.92 9.52
C ILE A 704 11.22 11.42 10.94
N LYS A 705 12.50 11.63 11.28
CA LYS A 705 12.89 12.17 12.59
C LYS A 705 12.30 13.56 12.85
N ALA A 706 12.26 14.43 11.83
CA ALA A 706 11.69 15.76 11.97
C ALA A 706 10.17 15.73 12.16
N ALA A 707 9.46 14.77 11.57
CA ALA A 707 8.01 14.61 11.77
C ALA A 707 7.64 14.17 13.20
N GLN A 708 8.54 13.45 13.89
CA GLN A 708 8.36 13.02 15.29
C GLN A 708 8.57 14.15 16.31
N SER A 709 9.03 15.32 15.88
CA SER A 709 9.20 16.52 16.73
C SER A 709 8.92 17.76 15.88
N PRO A 710 7.65 18.00 15.50
CA PRO A 710 7.29 19.01 14.52
C PRO A 710 7.57 20.43 15.02
N ASP A 711 8.19 21.25 14.17
CA ASP A 711 8.34 22.69 14.37
C ASP A 711 7.00 23.38 13.98
N PRO A 712 6.46 24.32 14.77
CA PRO A 712 5.15 24.98 14.55
C PRO A 712 4.90 25.69 13.20
N ASP A 713 5.90 25.79 12.30
CA ASP A 713 5.82 26.52 11.03
C ASP A 713 5.51 25.65 9.77
N SER A 714 4.87 24.47 9.94
CA SER A 714 4.71 23.49 8.85
C SER A 714 3.72 23.85 7.72
N TYR A 715 2.93 24.92 7.87
CA TYR A 715 1.87 25.28 6.92
C TYR A 715 2.34 26.14 5.74
N THR A 716 1.71 25.95 4.58
CA THR A 716 2.00 26.63 3.31
C THR A 716 0.75 27.31 2.75
N THR A 717 0.91 28.33 1.89
CA THR A 717 -0.25 28.98 1.25
C THR A 717 -1.09 28.01 0.41
N SER A 718 -0.46 26.98 -0.15
CA SER A 718 -1.15 25.95 -0.93
C SER A 718 -2.10 25.08 -0.10
N ASP A 719 -1.93 25.03 1.23
CA ASP A 719 -2.85 24.32 2.13
C ASP A 719 -4.16 25.11 2.34
N PHE A 720 -4.19 26.39 1.94
CA PHE A 720 -5.34 27.29 2.07
C PHE A 720 -5.67 27.94 0.72
N GLY A 721 -5.78 27.14 -0.35
CA GLY A 721 -5.96 27.62 -1.73
C GLY A 721 -7.14 28.59 -1.93
N ALA A 722 -8.19 28.49 -1.11
CA ALA A 722 -9.33 29.40 -1.15
C ALA A 722 -9.05 30.80 -0.55
N ALA A 723 -8.04 30.92 0.33
CA ALA A 723 -7.82 32.11 1.14
C ALA A 723 -7.14 33.27 0.37
N LYS A 724 -6.56 33.03 -0.82
CA LYS A 724 -5.79 34.02 -1.62
C LYS A 724 -4.80 34.83 -0.76
N MET A 725 -4.12 34.18 0.17
CA MET A 725 -3.17 34.83 1.10
C MET A 725 -1.73 34.64 0.64
N SER A 726 -0.87 35.62 0.91
CA SER A 726 0.57 35.46 0.70
C SER A 726 1.21 34.63 1.81
N GLN A 727 2.37 34.02 1.53
CA GLN A 727 3.09 33.21 2.53
C GLN A 727 3.49 34.03 3.75
N LYS A 728 3.72 35.33 3.57
CA LYS A 728 4.01 36.28 4.65
C LYS A 728 2.79 36.49 5.55
N ASP A 729 1.58 36.54 4.98
CA ASP A 729 0.35 36.71 5.75
C ASP A 729 -0.01 35.46 6.53
N LEU A 730 0.18 34.27 5.92
CA LEU A 730 -0.04 32.99 6.59
C LEU A 730 0.90 32.79 7.78
N SER A 731 2.20 33.04 7.61
CA SER A 731 3.18 32.94 8.71
C SER A 731 2.87 33.94 9.84
N LYS A 732 2.39 35.15 9.50
CA LYS A 732 1.98 36.13 10.49
C LYS A 732 0.75 35.65 11.29
N LEU A 733 -0.21 35.02 10.63
CA LEU A 733 -1.43 34.51 11.25
C LEU A 733 -1.14 33.32 12.19
N LEU A 734 -0.28 32.39 11.76
CA LEU A 734 0.17 31.25 12.58
C LEU A 734 0.95 31.71 13.82
N SER A 735 1.78 32.74 13.68
CA SER A 735 2.52 33.34 14.81
C SER A 735 1.62 34.04 15.84
N GLN A 736 0.43 34.49 15.44
CA GLN A 736 -0.56 35.09 16.35
C GLN A 736 -1.35 34.02 17.11
N ILE A 737 -1.67 32.90 16.45
CA ILE A 737 -2.35 31.75 17.07
C ILE A 737 -1.45 31.14 18.16
N HIS A 738 -0.16 30.94 17.89
CA HIS A 738 0.80 30.37 18.86
C HIS A 738 1.11 31.28 20.06
N LYS A 739 0.81 32.58 19.99
CA LYS A 739 0.94 33.49 21.14
C LYS A 739 -0.30 33.50 22.05
N SER A 740 -1.38 32.86 21.62
CA SER A 740 -2.69 32.89 22.30
C SER A 740 -3.04 31.58 23.00
N SER A 741 -2.19 30.57 22.86
CA SER A 741 -2.16 29.26 23.54
C SER A 741 -0.92 29.17 24.41
#